data_AF-A0A2V8HTE7-F1
#
_entry.id   AF-A0A2V8HTE7-F1
#
_cell.length_a   1.000
_cell.length_b   1.000
_cell.length_c   1.000
_cell.angle_alpha   90.00
_cell.angle_beta   90.00
_cell.angle_gamma   90.00
#
_symmetry.space_group_name_H-M   'P 1'
#
loop_
_entity.id
_entity.type
_entity.pdbx_description
1 polymer ?
#
loop_
_entity_poly.entity_id
_entity_poly.type
_entity_poly.pdbx_seq_one_letter_code
_entity_poly.pdbx_strand_id
1 'polypeptide(L)'
;MTVLQQAPSLTTSDAVAIARELYGLEASASPLTSERDQNFALVAGERRFVLKIANALENRELLEAQNAALSRLAPSGLCSQVVPAATGEQIVRLPATWGGRHDVRLLTWIPGVPLGAVRRHTPALLEDLGRRLGELDRALATFDRPALHRDFHWDLARGLEIVRERATFITDDGLRALVDEVARTFARNDGARVAALRRSMIHGDANDHNVLVNAAGAPFDRFQRVTGFIDFGDMVHSVTVADLAIAIAYTALGKRDTLAAAAAVVRGFHQALPLTEDEVAALFGLVKLRLAVSVAVAADQQRQRPGDGYLTISQDAIRTTLPRLVAMPPRFAEATFRRACGWPATHSSAAIVRWIERNRESFAPVVGDGGNAAIVDLSVGSPLVSGDPRENAEPLLSARIDDAVRTVGARVGIGRYGEARGLYTSPLFAGATDADERRTIHLGVDLFAPSGTPVRAPLAGVVHAFGDNAGPLDYGPVAILGHSTDDGAAFFTLYGHLTRESLGELRVGQRVQSGERIGAIGSAGVNGGWPPHVHLQLIVDLLDLAREFPGVCRASERDVWCGLSPDPTDLVGLDRFRLKAEATTHERDQPDGSSSRTRGFRLQAEDRLQILHKRRSLLGPNLSLAYRDPVHVVRGWMQYLYDETGRRYLDAYNNVPHVGHSHSSVVGAAAEQMRVLNTNTRYLHDLVVEYGARLTSTLPDPLRVCYFVNSGSEANELAIRLARAHTKRRDLIVLDHAYHGNTTTLVAISPYKFNGPGGDGAPDWVHVAPLPDDYRGPFKRHDPDAGAKYARAVVDIAGTVRARTGGLCGFIAESAPSVGGQIILPPGYMDAVYRAVRAAGGVCIADEVQTALGRLGRHFYAFESQHVVPDIVVLGKPIGNGHPIGAVITTPAIAASFDNGMEFFSTFGGNTVSCAAGLAVLDVLAREPLQERARAVGDRLMARLEDVASRRHAIGDVRGSGLFIGVELVRDRESLEPATAEATYVVNRLREEGILLGTEGPSSNVLKIRPPMPFNEEDADHLTRTLDRVLDELE
;
A
#
# COMPACT_ATOMS: atom_id res chain seq x y z
N MET A 1 34.21 1.92 43.88
CA MET A 1 33.13 0.92 43.74
C MET A 1 32.34 1.28 42.48
N THR A 2 31.95 0.31 41.68
CA THR A 2 31.24 0.55 40.42
C THR A 2 29.77 0.90 40.68
N VAL A 3 29.12 1.65 39.78
CA VAL A 3 27.69 2.02 39.87
C VAL A 3 26.79 0.79 40.09
N LEU A 4 27.10 -0.33 39.47
CA LEU A 4 26.37 -1.61 39.65
C LEU A 4 26.53 -2.25 41.05
N GLN A 5 27.68 -2.08 41.72
CA GLN A 5 27.87 -2.59 43.09
C GLN A 5 27.04 -1.82 44.12
N GLN A 6 26.53 -0.66 43.71
CA GLN A 6 25.71 0.24 44.52
C GLN A 6 24.23 0.21 44.09
N ALA A 7 23.85 -0.68 43.16
CA ALA A 7 22.46 -0.91 42.79
C ALA A 7 21.66 -1.50 43.96
N PRO A 8 20.34 -1.25 44.05
CA PRO A 8 19.50 -1.89 45.05
C PRO A 8 19.34 -3.38 44.76
N SER A 9 19.20 -4.20 45.81
CA SER A 9 19.00 -5.65 45.70
C SER A 9 17.85 -6.10 46.61
N LEU A 10 16.67 -5.50 46.40
CA LEU A 10 15.45 -5.78 47.16
C LEU A 10 14.62 -6.86 46.47
N THR A 11 13.89 -7.64 47.26
CA THR A 11 12.97 -8.67 46.76
C THR A 11 11.59 -8.07 46.45
N THR A 12 10.73 -8.82 45.74
CA THR A 12 9.32 -8.45 45.57
C THR A 12 8.59 -8.34 46.91
N SER A 13 8.94 -9.19 47.88
CA SER A 13 8.41 -9.11 49.26
C SER A 13 8.82 -7.81 49.95
N ASP A 14 10.05 -7.35 49.76
CA ASP A 14 10.51 -6.06 50.30
C ASP A 14 9.74 -4.91 49.66
N ALA A 15 9.50 -4.95 48.34
CA ALA A 15 8.71 -3.93 47.66
C ALA A 15 7.26 -3.85 48.17
N VAL A 16 6.63 -5.00 48.47
CA VAL A 16 5.30 -5.06 49.11
C VAL A 16 5.34 -4.46 50.52
N ALA A 17 6.35 -4.80 51.32
CA ALA A 17 6.52 -4.25 52.67
C ALA A 17 6.73 -2.73 52.64
N ILE A 18 7.57 -2.23 51.74
CA ILE A 18 7.82 -0.79 51.52
C ILE A 18 6.52 -0.07 51.12
N ALA A 19 5.73 -0.64 50.19
CA ALA A 19 4.47 -0.06 49.76
C ALA A 19 3.47 0.08 50.92
N ARG A 20 3.37 -0.95 51.77
CA ARG A 20 2.49 -0.93 52.95
C ARG A 20 2.98 0.05 54.02
N GLU A 21 4.26 -0.01 54.37
CA GLU A 21 4.80 0.70 55.53
C GLU A 21 5.08 2.18 55.26
N LEU A 22 5.56 2.53 54.05
CA LEU A 22 5.85 3.93 53.71
C LEU A 22 4.67 4.64 53.04
N TYR A 23 3.84 3.91 52.29
CA TYR A 23 2.77 4.51 51.46
C TYR A 23 1.35 4.09 51.88
N GLY A 24 1.19 3.18 52.86
CA GLY A 24 -0.12 2.70 53.29
C GLY A 24 -0.87 1.91 52.20
N LEU A 25 -0.14 1.31 51.25
CA LEU A 25 -0.71 0.60 50.10
C LEU A 25 -0.60 -0.91 50.27
N GLU A 26 -1.74 -1.58 50.41
CA GLU A 26 -1.85 -3.03 50.25
C GLU A 26 -1.79 -3.38 48.76
N ALA A 27 -0.64 -3.91 48.32
CA ALA A 27 -0.35 -4.14 46.90
C ALA A 27 0.39 -5.47 46.67
N SER A 28 0.27 -6.02 45.46
CA SER A 28 1.21 -7.03 44.95
C SER A 28 2.31 -6.35 44.13
N ALA A 29 3.51 -6.94 44.10
CA ALA A 29 4.66 -6.38 43.38
C ALA A 29 5.21 -7.35 42.33
N SER A 30 5.61 -6.81 41.17
CA SER A 30 6.37 -7.52 40.15
C SER A 30 7.55 -6.66 39.68
N PRO A 31 8.72 -7.25 39.37
CA PRO A 31 9.90 -6.49 38.96
C PRO A 31 9.70 -5.83 37.59
N LEU A 32 10.30 -4.66 37.40
CA LEU A 32 10.42 -3.96 36.12
C LEU A 32 11.90 -3.82 35.75
N THR A 33 12.20 -3.86 34.45
CA THR A 33 13.57 -3.70 33.93
C THR A 33 14.15 -2.33 34.25
N SER A 34 15.43 -2.28 34.58
CA SER A 34 16.18 -1.06 34.90
C SER A 34 17.68 -1.33 34.78
N GLU A 35 18.47 -0.34 34.35
CA GLU A 35 19.92 -0.47 34.20
C GLU A 35 20.70 -0.19 35.50
N ARG A 36 20.30 0.84 36.25
CA ARG A 36 21.04 1.35 37.44
C ARG A 36 20.23 1.32 38.73
N ASP A 37 18.93 1.55 38.61
CA ASP A 37 17.95 1.56 39.71
C ASP A 37 17.25 0.20 39.82
N GLN A 38 16.36 0.04 40.80
CA GLN A 38 15.45 -1.10 40.87
C GLN A 38 14.00 -0.62 40.90
N ASN A 39 13.19 -1.13 39.97
CA ASN A 39 11.81 -0.69 39.77
C ASN A 39 10.84 -1.86 39.99
N PHE A 40 9.69 -1.59 40.61
CA PHE A 40 8.61 -2.57 40.78
C PHE A 40 7.28 -2.00 40.32
N ALA A 41 6.51 -2.79 39.56
CA ALA A 41 5.11 -2.52 39.30
C ALA A 41 4.29 -2.99 40.49
N LEU A 42 3.52 -2.08 41.09
CA LEU A 42 2.63 -2.36 42.21
C LEU A 42 1.18 -2.36 41.73
N VAL A 43 0.39 -3.35 42.17
CA VAL A 43 -1.04 -3.46 41.88
C VAL A 43 -1.81 -3.44 43.20
N ALA A 44 -2.62 -2.40 43.42
CA ALA A 44 -3.44 -2.18 44.62
C ALA A 44 -4.92 -2.00 44.22
N GLY A 45 -5.66 -3.11 44.20
CA GLY A 45 -7.01 -3.15 43.63
C GLY A 45 -6.97 -2.88 42.12
N GLU A 46 -7.76 -1.91 41.65
CA GLU A 46 -7.76 -1.46 40.24
C GLU A 46 -6.64 -0.44 39.94
N ARG A 47 -5.95 0.08 40.96
CA ARG A 47 -4.89 1.09 40.79
C ARG A 47 -3.53 0.42 40.62
N ARG A 48 -2.69 1.03 39.79
CA ARG A 48 -1.31 0.62 39.56
C ARG A 48 -0.34 1.75 39.86
N PHE A 49 0.86 1.38 40.31
CA PHE A 49 1.94 2.31 40.62
C PHE A 49 3.29 1.74 40.21
N VAL A 50 4.29 2.61 40.15
CA VAL A 50 5.70 2.23 39.98
C VAL A 50 6.47 2.66 41.23
N LEU A 51 7.03 1.70 41.94
CA LEU A 51 7.97 1.94 43.04
C LEU A 51 9.38 1.99 42.45
N LYS A 52 10.02 3.17 42.44
CA LYS A 52 11.39 3.35 41.97
C LYS A 52 12.33 3.48 43.16
N ILE A 53 13.35 2.64 43.21
CA ILE A 53 14.39 2.65 44.24
C ILE A 53 15.70 3.05 43.57
N ALA A 54 16.19 4.24 43.92
CA ALA A 54 17.36 4.84 43.30
C ALA A 54 18.65 4.12 43.74
N ASN A 55 19.63 4.07 42.84
CA ASN A 55 20.99 3.68 43.15
C ASN A 55 21.54 4.50 44.33
N ALA A 56 22.38 3.91 45.18
CA ALA A 56 22.91 4.61 46.36
C ALA A 56 23.82 5.81 46.00
N LEU A 57 24.34 5.84 44.78
CA LEU A 57 25.15 6.94 44.25
C LEU A 57 24.31 8.03 43.55
N GLU A 58 22.99 7.88 43.46
CA GLU A 58 22.13 8.85 42.80
C GLU A 58 22.00 10.13 43.63
N ASN A 59 22.15 11.29 42.98
CA ASN A 59 22.04 12.56 43.68
C ASN A 59 20.58 12.85 44.01
N ARG A 60 20.25 13.04 45.29
CA ARG A 60 18.90 13.38 45.74
C ARG A 60 18.36 14.67 45.10
N GLU A 61 19.20 15.68 44.88
CA GLU A 61 18.77 16.92 44.21
C GLU A 61 18.31 16.68 42.77
N LEU A 62 18.88 15.68 42.09
CA LEU A 62 18.45 15.26 40.76
C LEU A 62 17.08 14.57 40.82
N LEU A 63 16.85 13.70 41.82
CA LEU A 63 15.55 13.07 42.04
C LEU A 63 14.46 14.11 42.37
N GLU A 64 14.81 15.15 43.14
CA GLU A 64 13.91 16.27 43.44
C GLU A 64 13.60 17.10 42.19
N ALA A 65 14.60 17.36 41.34
CA ALA A 65 14.40 18.03 40.06
C ALA A 65 13.47 17.23 39.12
N GLN A 66 13.63 15.90 39.05
CA GLN A 66 12.73 15.01 38.33
C GLN A 66 11.29 15.07 38.86
N ASN A 67 11.10 15.00 40.19
CA ASN A 67 9.77 15.10 40.80
C ASN A 67 9.10 16.45 40.51
N ALA A 68 9.89 17.53 40.50
CA ALA A 68 9.41 18.86 40.14
C ALA A 68 9.00 18.94 38.66
N ALA A 69 9.74 18.30 37.76
CA ALA A 69 9.37 18.20 36.35
C ALA A 69 8.08 17.40 36.15
N LEU A 70 7.94 16.24 36.80
CA LEU A 70 6.72 15.43 36.78
C LEU A 70 5.51 16.22 37.31
N SER A 71 5.69 17.00 38.38
CA SER A 71 4.64 17.85 38.93
C SER A 71 4.23 18.97 37.97
N ARG A 72 5.21 19.56 37.26
CA ARG A 72 4.97 20.57 36.22
C ARG A 72 4.20 19.99 35.03
N LEU A 73 4.49 18.74 34.68
CA LEU A 73 3.92 18.03 33.54
C LEU A 73 2.60 17.31 33.86
N ALA A 74 2.26 17.12 35.13
CA ALA A 74 1.05 16.42 35.57
C ALA A 74 -0.26 16.87 34.86
N PRO A 75 -0.50 18.17 34.57
CA PRO A 75 -1.70 18.61 33.84
C PRO A 75 -1.80 18.09 32.40
N SER A 76 -0.68 17.69 31.78
CA SER A 76 -0.67 17.14 30.42
C SER A 76 -1.22 15.71 30.35
N GLY A 77 -1.19 14.98 31.48
CA GLY A 77 -1.48 13.55 31.51
C GLY A 77 -0.43 12.67 30.81
N LEU A 78 0.68 13.23 30.33
CA LEU A 78 1.73 12.52 29.58
C LEU A 78 2.81 11.90 30.45
N CYS A 79 2.78 12.08 31.77
CA CYS A 79 3.79 11.55 32.67
C CYS A 79 3.16 11.03 33.96
N SER A 80 3.92 10.24 34.71
CA SER A 80 3.53 9.82 36.04
C SER A 80 3.43 11.01 36.99
N GLN A 81 2.61 10.86 38.02
CA GLN A 81 2.53 11.79 39.14
C GLN A 81 3.24 11.18 40.35
N VAL A 82 3.91 12.02 41.13
CA VAL A 82 4.58 11.59 42.37
C VAL A 82 3.52 11.39 43.45
N VAL A 83 3.54 10.22 44.09
CA VAL A 83 2.67 9.87 45.21
C VAL A 83 3.46 10.08 46.51
N PRO A 84 3.05 11.01 47.39
CA PRO A 84 3.70 11.20 48.68
C PRO A 84 3.58 9.97 49.58
N ALA A 85 4.58 9.75 50.41
CA ALA A 85 4.53 8.79 51.51
C ALA A 85 3.47 9.21 52.56
N ALA A 86 3.15 8.31 53.49
CA ALA A 86 2.25 8.61 54.61
C ALA A 86 2.76 9.77 55.49
N THR A 87 4.07 10.04 55.48
CA THR A 87 4.71 11.18 56.14
C THR A 87 4.55 12.51 55.39
N GLY A 88 4.04 12.49 54.16
CA GLY A 88 3.94 13.64 53.26
C GLY A 88 5.20 13.88 52.40
N GLU A 89 6.29 13.15 52.65
CA GLU A 89 7.53 13.25 51.86
C GLU A 89 7.37 12.62 50.48
N GLN A 90 7.93 13.25 49.45
CA GLN A 90 7.94 12.72 48.08
C GLN A 90 9.11 11.77 47.79
N ILE A 91 10.17 11.83 48.60
CA ILE A 91 11.37 10.98 48.51
C ILE A 91 11.74 10.55 49.92
N VAL A 92 11.72 9.25 50.17
CA VAL A 92 12.01 8.68 51.49
C VAL A 92 13.33 7.94 51.42
N ARG A 93 14.25 8.16 52.37
CA ARG A 93 15.45 7.32 52.52
C ARG A 93 15.01 5.99 53.12
N LEU A 94 15.31 4.87 52.47
CA LEU A 94 14.95 3.55 52.99
C LEU A 94 15.60 3.34 54.37
N PRO A 95 14.85 2.84 55.37
CA PRO A 95 15.39 2.41 56.65
C PRO A 95 16.51 1.37 56.52
N ALA A 96 17.30 1.22 57.59
CA ALA A 96 18.42 0.26 57.64
C ALA A 96 18.01 -1.19 57.33
N THR A 97 16.76 -1.56 57.63
CA THR A 97 16.17 -2.88 57.32
C THR A 97 16.17 -3.21 55.82
N TRP A 98 16.15 -2.19 54.95
CA TRP A 98 16.22 -2.32 53.48
C TRP A 98 17.48 -1.67 52.90
N GLY A 99 18.56 -1.63 53.69
CA GLY A 99 19.88 -1.19 53.26
C GLY A 99 20.25 0.26 53.58
N GLY A 100 19.33 1.10 54.09
CA GLY A 100 19.65 2.40 54.71
C GLY A 100 20.12 3.53 53.79
N ARG A 101 20.58 3.19 52.57
CA ARG A 101 21.36 4.07 51.69
C ARG A 101 20.67 4.45 50.40
N HIS A 102 19.50 3.89 50.11
CA HIS A 102 18.75 4.13 48.87
C HIS A 102 17.58 5.08 49.12
N ASP A 103 17.34 5.99 48.18
CA ASP A 103 16.13 6.82 48.18
C ASP A 103 15.02 6.12 47.38
N VAL A 104 13.79 6.11 47.89
CA VAL A 104 12.61 5.50 47.26
C VAL A 104 11.55 6.53 46.93
N ARG A 105 10.87 6.34 45.80
CA ARG A 105 9.77 7.18 45.32
C ARG A 105 8.66 6.30 44.75
N LEU A 106 7.42 6.75 44.88
CA LEU A 106 6.26 6.10 44.30
C LEU A 106 5.64 6.99 43.23
N LEU A 107 5.37 6.41 42.06
CA LEU A 107 4.82 7.11 40.90
C LEU A 107 3.50 6.47 40.47
N THR A 108 2.55 7.26 39.95
CA THR A 108 1.33 6.71 39.32
C THR A 108 1.66 5.97 38.03
N TRP A 109 0.88 4.93 37.73
CA TRP A 109 1.01 4.16 36.49
C TRP A 109 0.45 4.91 35.28
N ILE A 110 1.18 4.92 34.17
CA ILE A 110 0.68 5.39 32.88
C ILE A 110 0.22 4.15 32.08
N PRO A 111 -1.04 4.09 31.62
CA PRO A 111 -1.51 2.97 30.82
C PRO A 111 -0.86 2.97 29.43
N GLY A 112 -0.36 1.80 29.00
CA GLY A 112 0.18 1.63 27.67
C GLY A 112 1.22 0.51 27.59
N VAL A 113 1.70 0.27 26.38
CA VAL A 113 2.88 -0.56 26.10
C VAL A 113 3.99 0.30 25.49
N PRO A 114 5.27 -0.06 25.66
CA PRO A 114 6.35 0.64 24.98
C PRO A 114 6.17 0.66 23.46
N LEU A 115 6.53 1.76 22.81
CA LEU A 115 6.44 1.94 21.36
C LEU A 115 7.16 0.82 20.59
N GLY A 116 8.30 0.34 21.08
CA GLY A 116 9.07 -0.76 20.51
C GLY A 116 8.36 -2.12 20.57
N ALA A 117 7.36 -2.28 21.45
CA ALA A 117 6.51 -3.48 21.49
C ALA A 117 5.40 -3.44 20.42
N VAL A 118 5.15 -2.28 19.81
CA VAL A 118 4.15 -2.13 18.74
C VAL A 118 4.78 -2.51 17.40
N ARG A 119 4.36 -3.63 16.81
CA ARG A 119 4.90 -4.15 15.53
C ARG A 119 4.79 -3.16 14.37
N ARG A 120 3.65 -2.48 14.25
CA ARG A 120 3.40 -1.48 13.20
C ARG A 120 3.21 -0.09 13.78
N HIS A 121 4.02 0.85 13.30
CA HIS A 121 3.83 2.28 13.58
C HIS A 121 3.14 2.94 12.39
N THR A 122 1.91 3.41 12.59
CA THR A 122 1.21 4.17 11.56
C THR A 122 1.79 5.57 11.42
N PRO A 123 1.68 6.23 10.24
CA PRO A 123 2.05 7.64 10.12
C PRO A 123 1.33 8.54 11.13
N ALA A 124 0.07 8.23 11.46
CA ALA A 124 -0.70 8.96 12.46
C ALA A 124 -0.12 8.81 13.88
N LEU A 125 0.34 7.62 14.26
CA LEU A 125 1.02 7.40 15.54
C LEU A 125 2.35 8.16 15.61
N LEU A 126 3.14 8.16 14.53
CA LEU A 126 4.41 8.90 14.48
C LEU A 126 4.20 10.42 14.54
N GLU A 127 3.16 10.94 13.88
CA GLU A 127 2.78 12.35 14.01
C GLU A 127 2.28 12.67 15.43
N ASP A 128 1.49 11.80 16.05
CA ASP A 128 1.05 11.98 17.44
C ASP A 128 2.24 11.97 18.41
N LEU A 129 3.22 11.07 18.22
CA LEU A 129 4.47 11.08 18.98
C LEU A 129 5.18 12.43 18.90
N GLY A 130 5.39 12.95 17.68
CA GLY A 130 5.98 14.26 17.50
C GLY A 130 5.21 15.35 18.25
N ARG A 131 3.88 15.34 18.12
CA ARG A 131 2.99 16.31 18.79
C ARG A 131 3.10 16.25 20.30
N ARG A 132 3.02 15.05 20.89
CA ARG A 132 3.13 14.86 22.36
C ARG A 132 4.50 15.24 22.90
N LEU A 133 5.55 15.00 22.12
CA LEU A 133 6.91 15.41 22.49
C LEU A 133 7.07 16.94 22.45
N GLY A 134 6.53 17.60 21.42
CA GLY A 134 6.52 19.07 21.38
C GLY A 134 5.68 19.71 22.49
N GLU A 135 4.58 19.06 22.91
CA GLU A 135 3.79 19.47 24.09
C GLU A 135 4.60 19.36 25.39
N LEU A 136 5.38 18.29 25.55
CA LEU A 136 6.30 18.06 26.66
C LEU A 136 7.35 19.18 26.74
N ASP A 137 8.07 19.42 25.63
CA ASP A 137 9.14 20.42 25.55
C ASP A 137 8.61 21.84 25.79
N ARG A 138 7.44 22.15 25.23
CA ARG A 138 6.77 23.44 25.47
C ARG A 138 6.44 23.64 26.95
N ALA A 139 6.04 22.59 27.67
CA ALA A 139 5.74 22.67 29.09
C ALA A 139 7.02 22.82 29.96
N LEU A 140 8.15 22.29 29.48
CA LEU A 140 9.47 22.38 30.11
C LEU A 140 10.28 23.62 29.70
N ALA A 141 9.85 24.37 28.67
CA ALA A 141 10.61 25.49 28.10
C ALA A 141 11.07 26.55 29.12
N THR A 142 10.27 26.78 30.17
CA THR A 142 10.59 27.73 31.25
C THR A 142 10.89 27.04 32.59
N PHE A 143 10.98 25.71 32.61
CA PHE A 143 11.34 24.95 33.80
C PHE A 143 12.86 24.96 33.93
N ASP A 144 13.36 25.24 35.13
CA ASP A 144 14.80 25.28 35.39
C ASP A 144 15.12 24.79 36.80
N ARG A 145 16.20 24.02 36.93
CA ARG A 145 16.71 23.45 38.18
C ARG A 145 18.23 23.31 38.10
N PRO A 146 19.01 23.82 39.08
CA PRO A 146 20.47 23.72 39.07
C PRO A 146 21.01 22.30 38.89
N ALA A 147 20.36 21.29 39.50
CA ALA A 147 20.76 19.88 39.39
C ALA A 147 20.69 19.30 37.97
N LEU A 148 19.99 19.97 37.03
CA LEU A 148 19.88 19.57 35.63
C LEU A 148 20.90 20.27 34.71
N HIS A 149 21.66 21.25 35.23
CA HIS A 149 22.83 21.83 34.57
C HIS A 149 24.05 20.96 34.89
N ARG A 150 24.14 19.80 34.23
CA ARG A 150 25.12 18.76 34.55
C ARG A 150 25.88 18.30 33.30
N ASP A 151 27.09 17.83 33.54
CA ASP A 151 27.88 17.11 32.55
C ASP A 151 27.34 15.68 32.40
N PHE A 152 26.65 15.41 31.30
CA PHE A 152 25.97 14.15 31.08
C PHE A 152 26.35 13.52 29.74
N HIS A 153 26.76 12.25 29.77
CA HIS A 153 27.29 11.55 28.59
C HIS A 153 26.21 11.15 27.58
N TRP A 154 24.93 11.34 27.88
CA TRP A 154 23.84 11.23 26.91
C TRP A 154 23.34 12.58 26.41
N ASP A 155 23.90 13.70 26.87
CA ASP A 155 23.59 15.02 26.32
C ASP A 155 24.07 15.09 24.86
N LEU A 156 23.11 15.16 23.94
CA LEU A 156 23.38 15.20 22.51
C LEU A 156 24.16 16.45 22.07
N ALA A 157 24.07 17.56 22.82
CA ALA A 157 24.90 18.74 22.54
C ALA A 157 26.40 18.46 22.71
N ARG A 158 26.77 17.44 23.50
CA ARG A 158 28.13 16.93 23.67
C ARG A 158 28.42 15.70 22.81
N GLY A 159 27.48 15.27 21.97
CA GLY A 159 27.58 14.00 21.24
C GLY A 159 28.86 13.84 20.43
N LEU A 160 29.36 14.92 19.83
CA LEU A 160 30.61 14.90 19.06
C LEU A 160 31.85 14.62 19.93
N GLU A 161 31.89 15.17 21.13
CA GLU A 161 32.95 14.90 22.13
C GLU A 161 32.91 13.43 22.54
N ILE A 162 31.72 12.93 22.91
CA ILE A 162 31.49 11.55 23.33
C ILE A 162 31.91 10.55 22.25
N VAL A 163 31.51 10.79 21.00
CA VAL A 163 31.89 9.93 19.87
C VAL A 163 33.40 9.92 19.69
N ARG A 164 34.08 11.07 19.73
CA ARG A 164 35.54 11.14 19.57
C ARG A 164 36.29 10.39 20.67
N GLU A 165 35.79 10.45 21.91
CA GLU A 165 36.39 9.75 23.05
C GLU A 165 36.23 8.23 22.95
N ARG A 166 35.07 7.76 22.46
CA ARG A 166 34.67 6.35 22.59
C ARG A 166 34.65 5.55 21.29
N ALA A 167 34.69 6.18 20.12
CA ALA A 167 34.64 5.48 18.83
C ALA A 167 35.80 4.49 18.62
N THR A 168 36.94 4.73 19.28
CA THR A 168 38.09 3.80 19.25
C THR A 168 37.81 2.44 19.89
N PHE A 169 36.74 2.32 20.70
CA PHE A 169 36.33 1.06 21.31
C PHE A 169 35.42 0.21 20.40
N ILE A 170 34.99 0.76 19.24
CA ILE A 170 34.19 0.03 18.27
C ILE A 170 35.09 -0.98 17.52
N THR A 171 34.81 -2.26 17.71
CA THR A 171 35.57 -3.38 17.14
C THR A 171 35.23 -3.67 15.68
N ASP A 172 34.04 -3.29 15.24
CA ASP A 172 33.60 -3.41 13.84
C ASP A 172 34.14 -2.24 13.02
N ASP A 173 35.08 -2.50 12.12
CA ASP A 173 35.75 -1.48 11.32
C ASP A 173 34.79 -0.74 10.37
N GLY A 174 33.79 -1.43 9.81
CA GLY A 174 32.81 -0.82 8.91
C GLY A 174 31.87 0.13 9.66
N LEU A 175 31.39 -0.30 10.83
CA LEU A 175 30.58 0.54 11.70
C LEU A 175 31.38 1.72 12.28
N ARG A 176 32.65 1.51 12.65
CA ARG A 176 33.54 2.59 13.11
C ARG A 176 33.74 3.64 12.03
N ALA A 177 33.98 3.23 10.78
CA ALA A 177 34.12 4.15 9.65
C ALA A 177 32.86 5.01 9.42
N LEU A 178 31.67 4.41 9.57
CA LEU A 178 30.40 5.14 9.49
C LEU A 178 30.23 6.15 10.65
N VAL A 179 30.58 5.76 11.86
CA VAL A 179 30.55 6.64 13.05
C VAL A 179 31.51 7.83 12.87
N ASP A 180 32.72 7.58 12.37
CA ASP A 180 33.70 8.62 12.07
C ASP A 180 33.23 9.56 10.95
N GLU A 181 32.55 9.03 9.93
CA GLU A 181 31.91 9.82 8.87
C GLU A 181 30.84 10.75 9.43
N VAL A 182 29.97 10.23 10.32
CA VAL A 182 28.95 11.04 10.99
C VAL A 182 29.60 12.16 11.80
N ALA A 183 30.62 11.84 12.62
CA ALA A 183 31.31 12.84 13.43
C ALA A 183 31.95 13.94 12.57
N ARG A 184 32.59 13.56 11.46
CA ARG A 184 33.27 14.50 10.56
C ARG A 184 32.29 15.38 9.79
N THR A 185 31.21 14.79 9.25
CA THR A 185 30.17 15.54 8.53
C THR A 185 29.42 16.49 9.45
N PHE A 186 29.06 16.04 10.66
CA PHE A 186 28.42 16.88 11.68
C PHE A 186 29.31 18.04 12.10
N ALA A 187 30.60 17.78 12.38
CA ALA A 187 31.54 18.84 12.75
C ALA A 187 31.68 19.93 11.67
N ARG A 188 31.64 19.53 10.40
CA ARG A 188 31.76 20.44 9.25
C ARG A 188 30.49 21.25 8.99
N ASN A 189 29.33 20.61 9.09
CA ASN A 189 28.06 21.18 8.61
C ASN A 189 27.21 21.82 9.72
N ASP A 190 27.25 21.23 10.93
CA ASP A 190 26.29 21.52 12.00
C ASP A 190 26.96 22.05 13.27
N GLY A 191 28.22 21.71 13.51
CA GLY A 191 28.92 21.97 14.79
C GLY A 191 28.87 23.43 15.25
N ALA A 192 29.05 24.39 14.34
CA ALA A 192 28.95 25.83 14.66
C ALA A 192 27.50 26.27 14.91
N ARG A 193 26.52 25.63 14.25
CA ARG A 193 25.10 25.97 14.34
C ARG A 193 24.50 25.52 15.68
N VAL A 194 24.94 24.38 16.21
CA VAL A 194 24.49 23.83 17.50
C VAL A 194 24.63 24.84 18.65
N ALA A 195 25.68 25.66 18.64
CA ALA A 195 25.91 26.67 19.67
C ALA A 195 24.84 27.77 19.70
N ALA A 196 24.21 28.06 18.55
CA ALA A 196 23.18 29.09 18.39
C ALA A 196 21.75 28.55 18.54
N LEU A 197 21.57 27.23 18.68
CA LEU A 197 20.25 26.63 18.83
C LEU A 197 19.62 27.00 20.17
N ARG A 198 18.28 27.07 20.17
CA ARG A 198 17.46 27.26 21.37
C ARG A 198 17.78 26.17 22.40
N ARG A 199 17.84 26.55 23.68
CA ARG A 199 18.09 25.66 24.81
C ARG A 199 16.94 25.68 25.81
N SER A 200 16.67 24.53 26.42
CA SER A 200 15.68 24.35 27.48
C SER A 200 16.02 23.10 28.30
N MET A 201 15.25 22.86 29.36
CA MET A 201 15.18 21.53 29.94
C MET A 201 14.48 20.59 28.96
N ILE A 202 15.08 19.43 28.72
CA ILE A 202 14.56 18.39 27.84
C ILE A 202 14.37 17.07 28.62
N HIS A 203 13.55 16.16 28.09
CA HIS A 203 13.42 14.80 28.60
C HIS A 203 14.74 14.03 28.46
N GLY A 204 15.39 14.13 27.30
CA GLY A 204 16.73 13.60 27.01
C GLY A 204 16.75 12.14 26.57
N ASP A 205 15.62 11.42 26.61
CA ASP A 205 15.59 9.99 26.28
C ASP A 205 14.24 9.46 25.73
N ALA A 206 13.64 10.17 24.76
CA ALA A 206 12.41 9.74 24.11
C ALA A 206 12.61 8.57 23.10
N ASN A 207 13.18 7.44 23.56
CA ASN A 207 13.39 6.24 22.76
C ASN A 207 12.16 5.31 22.74
N ASP A 208 12.21 4.25 21.94
CA ASP A 208 11.11 3.31 21.72
C ASP A 208 10.71 2.47 22.96
N HIS A 209 11.54 2.42 23.99
CA HIS A 209 11.21 1.80 25.28
C HIS A 209 10.57 2.77 26.28
N ASN A 210 10.81 4.08 26.12
CA ASN A 210 10.38 5.12 27.06
C ASN A 210 9.17 5.94 26.59
N VAL A 211 8.69 5.68 25.37
CA VAL A 211 7.41 6.19 24.86
C VAL A 211 6.34 5.10 25.02
N LEU A 212 5.23 5.43 25.70
CA LEU A 212 4.08 4.53 25.85
C LEU A 212 2.99 4.84 24.84
N VAL A 213 2.37 3.78 24.31
CA VAL A 213 1.27 3.83 23.35
C VAL A 213 0.05 3.12 23.95
N ASN A 214 -1.17 3.58 23.65
CA ASN A 214 -2.38 2.95 24.16
C ASN A 214 -2.45 1.46 23.75
N ALA A 215 -2.58 0.59 24.74
CA ALA A 215 -2.73 -0.86 24.56
C ALA A 215 -4.18 -1.29 24.29
N ALA A 216 -5.08 -0.36 23.99
CA ALA A 216 -6.51 -0.61 23.99
C ALA A 216 -6.96 -1.36 22.74
N GLY A 217 -6.87 -2.70 22.79
CA GLY A 217 -7.71 -3.60 22.03
C GLY A 217 -7.39 -3.69 20.54
N ALA A 218 -6.44 -4.58 20.26
CA ALA A 218 -6.05 -5.07 18.94
C ALA A 218 -5.08 -4.16 18.15
N PRO A 219 -4.06 -4.75 17.50
CA PRO A 219 -3.09 -4.03 16.66
C PRO A 219 -3.68 -3.33 15.43
N PHE A 220 -4.99 -3.48 15.22
CA PHE A 220 -5.80 -2.83 14.20
C PHE A 220 -6.38 -1.48 14.62
N ASP A 221 -6.17 -1.06 15.87
CA ASP A 221 -6.70 0.21 16.35
C ASP A 221 -6.08 1.36 15.53
N ARG A 222 -6.94 2.04 14.78
CA ARG A 222 -6.54 3.22 13.98
C ARG A 222 -6.26 4.43 14.87
N PHE A 223 -6.57 4.32 16.16
CA PHE A 223 -6.40 5.34 17.19
C PHE A 223 -5.21 5.07 18.10
N GLN A 224 -4.22 4.29 17.62
CA GLN A 224 -2.87 4.25 18.19
C GLN A 224 -2.40 5.68 18.48
N ARG A 225 -2.14 5.97 19.75
CA ARG A 225 -1.73 7.28 20.24
C ARG A 225 -0.74 7.14 21.37
N VAL A 226 0.14 8.12 21.51
CA VAL A 226 1.05 8.20 22.65
C VAL A 226 0.24 8.50 23.91
N THR A 227 0.43 7.69 24.95
CA THR A 227 -0.23 7.84 26.25
C THR A 227 0.67 8.47 27.29
N GLY A 228 1.99 8.43 27.11
CA GLY A 228 2.93 9.16 27.93
C GLY A 228 4.39 8.81 27.70
N PHE A 229 5.24 9.53 28.42
CA PHE A 229 6.68 9.37 28.47
C PHE A 229 7.07 8.92 29.87
N ILE A 230 8.01 7.99 29.94
CA ILE A 230 8.57 7.47 31.19
C ILE A 230 10.08 7.67 31.20
N ASP A 231 10.64 7.55 32.40
CA ASP A 231 12.07 7.61 32.67
C ASP A 231 12.75 8.98 32.47
N PHE A 232 12.40 9.93 33.34
CA PHE A 232 13.00 11.27 33.41
C PHE A 232 14.43 11.28 34.01
N GLY A 233 15.15 10.15 34.02
CA GLY A 233 16.51 10.03 34.55
C GLY A 233 17.54 10.84 33.76
N ASP A 234 17.28 11.02 32.47
CA ASP A 234 18.21 11.60 31.49
C ASP A 234 17.98 13.09 31.26
N MET A 235 17.08 13.71 32.03
CA MET A 235 16.82 15.15 31.95
C MET A 235 18.12 15.95 32.10
N VAL A 236 18.26 16.96 31.23
CA VAL A 236 19.43 17.84 31.18
C VAL A 236 19.04 19.17 30.53
N HIS A 237 19.74 20.25 30.86
CA HIS A 237 19.64 21.50 30.13
C HIS A 237 20.45 21.43 28.83
N SER A 238 19.80 21.33 27.68
CA SER A 238 20.46 21.14 26.39
C SER A 238 19.74 21.89 25.25
N VAL A 239 20.16 21.67 24.01
CA VAL A 239 19.47 22.18 22.83
C VAL A 239 18.09 21.53 22.72
N THR A 240 17.03 22.34 22.62
CA THR A 240 15.64 21.87 22.71
C THR A 240 15.33 20.81 21.64
N VAL A 241 15.84 21.00 20.42
CA VAL A 241 15.62 20.08 19.30
C VAL A 241 16.24 18.67 19.50
N ALA A 242 17.04 18.47 20.56
CA ALA A 242 17.63 17.16 20.85
C ALA A 242 16.57 16.10 21.15
N ASP A 243 15.47 16.43 21.84
CA ASP A 243 14.41 15.46 22.13
C ASP A 243 13.77 14.94 20.83
N LEU A 244 13.48 15.83 19.89
CA LEU A 244 13.01 15.47 18.56
C LEU A 244 14.02 14.59 17.81
N ALA A 245 15.31 14.96 17.83
CA ALA A 245 16.35 14.18 17.18
C ALA A 245 16.48 12.76 17.77
N ILE A 246 16.33 12.62 19.08
CA ILE A 246 16.34 11.34 19.80
C ILE A 246 15.13 10.50 19.37
N ALA A 247 13.92 11.05 19.42
CA ALA A 247 12.71 10.33 19.01
C ALA A 247 12.80 9.86 17.54
N ILE A 248 13.29 10.71 16.64
CA ILE A 248 13.50 10.33 15.24
C ILE A 248 14.55 9.22 15.10
N ALA A 249 15.66 9.29 15.84
CA ALA A 249 16.74 8.31 15.76
C ALA A 249 16.24 6.88 16.04
N TYR A 250 15.38 6.69 17.06
CA TYR A 250 14.83 5.38 17.40
C TYR A 250 13.62 4.99 16.54
N THR A 251 12.75 5.93 16.18
CA THR A 251 11.59 5.62 15.31
C THR A 251 11.98 5.30 13.87
N ALA A 252 13.13 5.79 13.39
CA ALA A 252 13.68 5.45 12.09
C ALA A 252 14.21 4.00 12.02
N LEU A 253 14.54 3.38 13.16
CA LEU A 253 15.12 2.03 13.19
C LEU A 253 14.15 1.00 12.59
N GLY A 254 14.67 0.16 11.69
CA GLY A 254 13.89 -0.91 11.06
C GLY A 254 12.78 -0.44 10.11
N LYS A 255 12.68 0.86 9.84
CA LYS A 255 11.69 1.39 8.89
C LYS A 255 12.16 1.21 7.44
N ARG A 256 11.20 0.89 6.59
CA ARG A 256 11.39 0.77 5.14
C ARG A 256 11.70 2.14 4.53
N ASP A 257 10.91 3.15 4.90
CA ASP A 257 11.14 4.55 4.58
C ASP A 257 11.42 5.33 5.87
N THR A 258 12.70 5.49 6.17
CA THR A 258 13.17 6.16 7.38
C THR A 258 12.86 7.66 7.37
N LEU A 259 12.86 8.29 6.19
CA LEU A 259 12.70 9.73 6.06
C LEU A 259 11.22 10.12 6.15
N ALA A 260 10.31 9.34 5.57
CA ALA A 260 8.87 9.53 5.75
C ALA A 260 8.46 9.36 7.23
N ALA A 261 9.02 8.36 7.92
CA ALA A 261 8.80 8.18 9.36
C ALA A 261 9.28 9.41 10.16
N ALA A 262 10.50 9.88 9.90
CA ALA A 262 11.05 11.08 10.52
C ALA A 262 10.20 12.32 10.22
N ALA A 263 9.76 12.51 8.98
CA ALA A 263 8.93 13.64 8.56
C ALA A 263 7.58 13.68 9.28
N ALA A 264 6.96 12.52 9.57
CA ALA A 264 5.73 12.46 10.35
C ALA A 264 5.95 12.99 11.79
N VAL A 265 7.04 12.55 12.45
CA VAL A 265 7.40 13.04 13.80
C VAL A 265 7.71 14.55 13.76
N VAL A 266 8.47 15.04 12.77
CA VAL A 266 8.76 16.48 12.60
C VAL A 266 7.48 17.30 12.44
N ARG A 267 6.54 16.83 11.63
CA ARG A 267 5.25 17.51 11.40
C ARG A 267 4.49 17.67 12.71
N GLY A 268 4.37 16.59 13.48
CA GLY A 268 3.70 16.61 14.78
C GLY A 268 4.39 17.55 15.78
N PHE A 269 5.72 17.46 15.88
CA PHE A 269 6.50 18.30 16.79
C PHE A 269 6.33 19.78 16.45
N HIS A 270 6.48 20.15 15.17
CA HIS A 270 6.34 21.52 14.71
C HIS A 270 4.94 22.11 14.99
N GLN A 271 3.88 21.29 14.93
CA GLN A 271 2.52 21.73 15.29
C GLN A 271 2.41 22.13 16.78
N ALA A 272 3.11 21.43 17.68
CA ALA A 272 3.05 21.66 19.12
C ALA A 272 4.07 22.68 19.63
N LEU A 273 5.27 22.67 19.03
CA LEU A 273 6.37 23.57 19.30
C LEU A 273 7.07 23.93 17.97
N PRO A 274 6.79 25.12 17.39
CA PRO A 274 7.38 25.52 16.13
C PRO A 274 8.91 25.48 16.16
N LEU A 275 9.47 24.80 15.17
CA LEU A 275 10.90 24.71 14.91
C LEU A 275 11.40 25.98 14.21
N THR A 276 12.66 26.34 14.44
CA THR A 276 13.37 27.36 13.66
C THR A 276 14.06 26.75 12.43
N GLU A 277 14.45 27.58 11.47
CA GLU A 277 15.17 27.10 10.28
C GLU A 277 16.52 26.48 10.64
N ASP A 278 17.25 27.03 11.63
CA ASP A 278 18.51 26.47 12.11
C ASP A 278 18.32 25.13 12.83
N GLU A 279 17.23 24.95 13.58
CA GLU A 279 16.87 23.68 14.21
C GLU A 279 16.59 22.60 13.14
N VAL A 280 15.84 22.94 12.09
CA VAL A 280 15.55 22.02 10.97
C VAL A 280 16.81 21.65 10.19
N ALA A 281 17.69 22.63 9.93
CA ALA A 281 18.95 22.40 9.22
C ALA A 281 19.88 21.46 10.00
N ALA A 282 19.97 21.59 11.32
CA ALA A 282 20.82 20.75 12.17
C ALA A 282 20.20 19.36 12.49
N LEU A 283 18.88 19.19 12.32
CA LEU A 283 18.13 18.04 12.81
C LEU A 283 18.66 16.70 12.27
N PHE A 284 18.87 16.60 10.96
CA PHE A 284 19.34 15.34 10.36
C PHE A 284 20.75 14.96 10.84
N GLY A 285 21.62 15.95 11.05
CA GLY A 285 22.94 15.77 11.65
C GLY A 285 22.83 15.23 13.07
N LEU A 286 21.96 15.82 13.90
CA LEU A 286 21.72 15.42 15.29
C LEU A 286 21.14 14.01 15.39
N VAL A 287 20.23 13.61 14.50
CA VAL A 287 19.67 12.24 14.42
C VAL A 287 20.79 11.22 14.20
N LYS A 288 21.65 11.45 13.19
CA LYS A 288 22.79 10.56 12.92
C LYS A 288 23.77 10.54 14.09
N LEU A 289 24.02 11.70 14.70
CA LEU A 289 24.91 11.82 15.84
C LEU A 289 24.38 11.02 17.05
N ARG A 290 23.07 11.03 17.31
CA ARG A 290 22.49 10.23 18.40
C ARG A 290 22.73 8.73 18.20
N LEU A 291 22.58 8.22 16.98
CA LEU A 291 22.89 6.83 16.67
C LEU A 291 24.39 6.52 16.85
N ALA A 292 25.27 7.43 16.41
CA ALA A 292 26.71 7.31 16.60
C ALA A 292 27.10 7.30 18.09
N VAL A 293 26.49 8.16 18.91
CA VAL A 293 26.66 8.17 20.37
C VAL A 293 26.21 6.84 20.97
N SER A 294 25.04 6.31 20.57
CA SER A 294 24.54 5.03 21.06
C SER A 294 25.50 3.88 20.76
N VAL A 295 26.08 3.82 19.56
CA VAL A 295 27.08 2.81 19.18
C VAL A 295 28.37 2.96 20.00
N ALA A 296 28.90 4.18 20.11
CA ALA A 296 30.16 4.43 20.79
C ALA A 296 30.07 4.16 22.30
N VAL A 297 28.96 4.55 22.94
CA VAL A 297 28.70 4.26 24.36
C VAL A 297 28.49 2.76 24.58
N ALA A 298 27.74 2.07 23.72
CA ALA A 298 27.54 0.63 23.83
C ALA A 298 28.86 -0.15 23.70
N ALA A 299 29.76 0.26 22.80
CA ALA A 299 31.08 -0.36 22.65
C ALA A 299 31.95 -0.21 23.92
N ASP A 300 31.95 0.98 24.52
CA ASP A 300 32.63 1.23 25.79
C ASP A 300 32.04 0.41 26.94
N GLN A 301 30.70 0.34 27.04
CA GLN A 301 30.00 -0.45 28.05
C GLN A 301 30.25 -1.97 27.88
N GLN A 302 30.24 -2.50 26.66
CA GLN A 302 30.56 -3.90 26.38
C GLN A 302 32.00 -4.26 26.76
N ARG A 303 32.95 -3.34 26.52
CA ARG A 303 34.33 -3.48 26.98
C ARG A 303 34.42 -3.54 28.50
N GLN A 304 33.67 -2.69 29.20
CA GLN A 304 33.64 -2.66 30.67
C GLN A 304 32.86 -3.83 31.28
N ARG A 305 31.90 -4.41 30.53
CA ARG A 305 30.97 -5.47 30.98
C ARG A 305 30.81 -6.55 29.88
N PRO A 306 31.80 -7.44 29.70
CA PRO A 306 31.69 -8.52 28.72
C PRO A 306 30.54 -9.47 29.09
N GLY A 307 29.57 -9.67 28.19
CA GLY A 307 28.46 -10.64 28.35
C GLY A 307 27.10 -10.07 28.74
N ASP A 308 26.92 -8.75 28.84
CA ASP A 308 25.63 -8.12 29.06
C ASP A 308 24.81 -8.03 27.75
N GLY A 309 23.88 -8.97 27.56
CA GLY A 309 23.04 -9.05 26.35
C GLY A 309 22.09 -7.85 26.18
N TYR A 310 21.78 -7.10 27.24
CA TYR A 310 20.92 -5.92 27.19
C TYR A 310 21.49 -4.83 26.26
N LEU A 311 22.83 -4.75 26.16
CA LEU A 311 23.56 -3.76 25.37
C LEU A 311 23.57 -4.02 23.85
N THR A 312 22.94 -5.11 23.39
CA THR A 312 22.98 -5.52 21.97
C THR A 312 21.67 -5.32 21.22
N ILE A 313 20.54 -5.12 21.92
CA ILE A 313 19.19 -5.14 21.33
C ILE A 313 18.99 -4.04 20.27
N SER A 314 19.32 -2.78 20.59
CA SER A 314 19.20 -1.68 19.63
C SER A 314 20.33 -1.65 18.58
N GLN A 315 21.44 -2.34 18.83
CA GLN A 315 22.64 -2.25 17.99
C GLN A 315 22.46 -2.89 16.61
N ASP A 316 21.71 -3.99 16.53
CA ASP A 316 21.44 -4.67 15.25
C ASP A 316 20.59 -3.80 14.31
N ALA A 317 19.58 -3.12 14.84
CA ALA A 317 18.76 -2.21 14.06
C ALA A 317 19.55 -0.97 13.61
N ILE A 318 20.49 -0.48 14.42
CA ILE A 318 21.38 0.63 14.05
C ILE A 318 22.33 0.22 12.91
N ARG A 319 22.90 -0.99 12.97
CA ARG A 319 23.79 -1.54 11.93
C ARG A 319 23.15 -1.58 10.54
N THR A 320 21.83 -1.78 10.47
CA THR A 320 21.08 -1.80 9.21
C THR A 320 20.59 -0.41 8.77
N THR A 321 20.32 0.48 9.72
CA THR A 321 19.70 1.80 9.45
C THR A 321 20.74 2.89 9.20
N LEU A 322 21.81 2.94 10.00
CA LEU A 322 22.83 3.99 9.93
C LEU A 322 23.51 4.12 8.55
N PRO A 323 23.88 3.02 7.84
CA PRO A 323 24.44 3.14 6.49
C PRO A 323 23.51 3.86 5.51
N ARG A 324 22.19 3.61 5.60
CA ARG A 324 21.18 4.25 4.74
C ARG A 324 21.07 5.75 5.02
N LEU A 325 21.11 6.14 6.29
CA LEU A 325 21.08 7.55 6.69
C LEU A 325 22.37 8.28 6.30
N VAL A 326 23.54 7.62 6.37
CA VAL A 326 24.82 8.20 5.94
C VAL A 326 24.88 8.39 4.42
N ALA A 327 24.32 7.46 3.65
CA ALA A 327 24.26 7.56 2.18
C ALA A 327 23.29 8.63 1.66
N MET A 328 22.37 9.12 2.50
CA MET A 328 21.36 10.10 2.12
C MET A 328 21.94 11.53 2.05
N PRO A 329 21.69 12.30 0.96
CA PRO A 329 22.09 13.69 0.88
C PRO A 329 21.46 14.51 2.03
N PRO A 330 22.25 15.18 2.91
CA PRO A 330 21.71 15.90 4.06
C PRO A 330 20.69 16.98 3.68
N ARG A 331 20.93 17.68 2.57
CA ARG A 331 20.01 18.71 2.05
C ARG A 331 18.67 18.14 1.55
N PHE A 332 18.63 16.86 1.17
CA PHE A 332 17.38 16.19 0.83
C PHE A 332 16.54 15.87 2.09
N ALA A 333 17.20 15.44 3.16
CA ALA A 333 16.55 15.25 4.45
C ALA A 333 16.04 16.58 5.02
N GLU A 334 16.85 17.64 4.93
CA GLU A 334 16.45 19.01 5.30
C GLU A 334 15.24 19.47 4.48
N ALA A 335 15.27 19.35 3.15
CA ALA A 335 14.13 19.71 2.30
C ALA A 335 12.85 18.97 2.70
N THR A 336 12.97 17.68 3.03
CA THR A 336 11.83 16.89 3.53
C THR A 336 11.31 17.40 4.87
N PHE A 337 12.18 17.74 5.81
CA PHE A 337 11.77 18.31 7.10
C PHE A 337 11.16 19.71 6.95
N ARG A 338 11.68 20.54 6.05
CA ARG A 338 11.07 21.84 5.71
C ARG A 338 9.65 21.67 5.17
N ARG A 339 9.43 20.71 4.27
CA ARG A 339 8.07 20.36 3.78
C ARG A 339 7.17 19.84 4.92
N ALA A 340 7.70 19.07 5.85
CA ALA A 340 6.96 18.63 7.04
C ALA A 340 6.50 19.81 7.92
N CYS A 341 7.30 20.88 8.00
CA CYS A 341 6.94 22.15 8.66
C CYS A 341 6.04 23.07 7.81
N GLY A 342 5.68 22.70 6.58
CA GLY A 342 4.88 23.53 5.67
C GLY A 342 5.67 24.63 4.95
N TRP A 343 7.01 24.59 4.98
CA TRP A 343 7.89 25.54 4.31
C TRP A 343 8.26 25.08 2.88
N PRO A 344 8.79 25.95 2.01
CA PRO A 344 9.38 25.54 0.74
C PRO A 344 10.57 24.60 0.92
N ALA A 345 10.81 23.71 -0.05
CA ALA A 345 11.89 22.71 -0.02
C ALA A 345 13.29 23.33 0.17
N THR A 346 13.50 24.53 -0.35
CA THR A 346 14.71 25.34 -0.11
C THR A 346 14.30 26.80 0.13
N HIS A 347 15.16 27.61 0.76
CA HIS A 347 14.87 29.03 0.99
C HIS A 347 14.70 29.83 -0.32
N SER A 348 15.46 29.48 -1.36
CA SER A 348 15.47 30.18 -2.65
C SER A 348 14.38 29.72 -3.61
N SER A 349 13.78 28.54 -3.41
CA SER A 349 12.84 27.92 -4.38
C SER A 349 11.72 28.88 -4.83
N ALA A 350 11.01 29.49 -3.88
CA ALA A 350 9.90 30.40 -4.19
C ALA A 350 10.38 31.71 -4.87
N ALA A 351 11.59 32.18 -4.56
CA ALA A 351 12.15 33.37 -5.19
C ALA A 351 12.56 33.11 -6.65
N ILE A 352 13.19 31.96 -6.91
CA ILE A 352 13.58 31.52 -8.26
C ILE A 352 12.35 31.33 -9.14
N VAL A 353 11.31 30.63 -8.67
CA VAL A 353 10.07 30.43 -9.45
C VAL A 353 9.43 31.77 -9.81
N ARG A 354 9.28 32.70 -8.86
CA ARG A 354 8.75 34.04 -9.15
C ARG A 354 9.65 34.86 -10.08
N TRP A 355 10.96 34.65 -10.04
CA TRP A 355 11.88 35.29 -10.98
C TRP A 355 11.67 34.75 -12.40
N ILE A 356 11.52 33.43 -12.56
CA ILE A 356 11.25 32.79 -13.85
C ILE A 356 9.92 33.27 -14.42
N GLU A 357 8.84 33.25 -13.63
CA GLU A 357 7.51 33.71 -14.04
C GLU A 357 7.53 35.16 -14.55
N ARG A 358 8.27 36.06 -13.88
CA ARG A 358 8.43 37.46 -14.28
C ARG A 358 9.23 37.65 -15.58
N ASN A 359 10.16 36.75 -15.87
CA ASN A 359 11.06 36.84 -17.02
C ASN A 359 10.64 35.95 -18.21
N ARG A 360 9.51 35.22 -18.11
CA ARG A 360 9.09 34.21 -19.09
C ARG A 360 9.03 34.67 -20.55
N GLU A 361 8.72 35.94 -20.79
CA GLU A 361 8.64 36.50 -22.16
C GLU A 361 10.03 36.67 -22.81
N SER A 362 11.09 36.76 -22.01
CA SER A 362 12.47 36.98 -22.45
C SER A 362 13.22 35.71 -22.86
N PHE A 363 12.69 34.52 -22.52
CA PHE A 363 13.39 33.27 -22.75
C PHE A 363 13.40 32.87 -24.23
N ALA A 364 14.55 32.41 -24.73
CA ALA A 364 14.68 31.86 -26.08
C ALA A 364 14.02 30.48 -26.16
N PRO A 365 13.57 30.05 -27.36
CA PRO A 365 12.94 28.74 -27.48
C PRO A 365 13.99 27.62 -27.36
N VAL A 366 13.66 26.57 -26.62
CA VAL A 366 14.53 25.40 -26.41
C VAL A 366 14.59 24.52 -27.67
N VAL A 367 13.45 24.31 -28.31
CA VAL A 367 13.28 23.55 -29.57
C VAL A 367 12.32 24.28 -30.50
N GLY A 368 12.71 24.43 -31.77
CA GLY A 368 11.90 25.09 -32.81
C GLY A 368 11.71 26.58 -32.58
N ASP A 369 11.03 27.26 -33.51
CA ASP A 369 10.79 28.71 -33.46
C ASP A 369 9.31 29.07 -33.17
N GLY A 370 8.52 28.09 -32.68
CA GLY A 370 7.06 28.20 -32.45
C GLY A 370 6.21 27.39 -33.43
N GLY A 371 4.88 27.43 -33.31
CA GLY A 371 3.93 26.74 -34.21
C GLY A 371 2.92 25.82 -33.51
N ASN A 372 2.41 24.80 -34.21
CA ASN A 372 1.51 23.82 -33.59
C ASN A 372 2.31 22.78 -32.80
N ALA A 373 1.95 22.58 -31.55
CA ALA A 373 2.47 21.49 -30.70
C ALA A 373 1.32 20.59 -30.24
N ALA A 374 1.62 19.31 -30.08
CA ALA A 374 0.70 18.32 -29.54
C ALA A 374 1.06 18.02 -28.08
N ILE A 375 0.07 17.97 -27.20
CA ILE A 375 0.28 17.41 -25.87
C ILE A 375 0.37 15.89 -26.02
N VAL A 376 1.47 15.31 -25.54
CA VAL A 376 1.69 13.86 -25.53
C VAL A 376 1.40 13.38 -24.12
N ASP A 377 0.18 12.88 -23.91
CA ASP A 377 -0.23 12.27 -22.64
C ASP A 377 0.43 10.89 -22.49
N LEU A 378 1.43 10.80 -21.60
CA LEU A 378 2.11 9.56 -21.24
C LEU A 378 1.72 9.09 -19.84
N SER A 379 0.63 9.65 -19.29
CA SER A 379 0.11 9.25 -18.00
C SER A 379 -0.25 7.76 -17.99
N VAL A 380 -0.29 7.18 -16.80
CA VAL A 380 -0.65 5.77 -16.63
C VAL A 380 -2.00 5.44 -17.27
N GLY A 381 -2.98 6.35 -17.28
CA GLY A 381 -4.29 6.13 -17.90
C GLY A 381 -4.34 6.30 -19.42
N SER A 382 -3.28 6.82 -20.04
CA SER A 382 -3.28 7.22 -21.45
C SER A 382 -3.40 6.04 -22.42
N PRO A 383 -4.24 6.12 -23.47
CA PRO A 383 -4.27 5.10 -24.52
C PRO A 383 -3.00 5.06 -25.38
N LEU A 384 -2.09 6.05 -25.31
CA LEU A 384 -0.77 6.00 -25.95
C LEU A 384 0.19 5.03 -25.26
N VAL A 385 -0.06 4.75 -23.97
CA VAL A 385 0.69 3.79 -23.17
C VAL A 385 0.02 2.43 -23.29
N SER A 386 0.77 1.42 -23.71
CA SER A 386 0.28 0.03 -23.76
C SER A 386 0.25 -0.57 -22.36
N GLY A 387 -0.68 -1.51 -22.13
CA GLY A 387 -0.65 -2.37 -20.95
C GLY A 387 0.57 -3.29 -20.95
N ASP A 388 1.02 -3.73 -22.13
CA ASP A 388 2.23 -4.54 -22.28
C ASP A 388 3.48 -3.65 -22.18
N PRO A 389 4.33 -3.81 -21.15
CA PRO A 389 5.54 -3.03 -21.02
C PRO A 389 6.49 -3.16 -22.21
N ARG A 390 6.46 -4.29 -22.94
CA ARG A 390 7.31 -4.53 -24.12
C ARG A 390 6.92 -3.64 -25.29
N GLU A 391 5.64 -3.34 -25.41
CA GLU A 391 5.14 -2.43 -26.45
C GLU A 391 5.40 -0.96 -26.13
N ASN A 392 5.81 -0.63 -24.91
CA ASN A 392 6.20 0.71 -24.49
C ASN A 392 7.70 1.00 -24.73
N ALA A 393 8.44 0.05 -25.30
CA ALA A 393 9.83 0.23 -25.71
C ALA A 393 9.94 0.67 -27.18
N GLU A 394 11.13 1.11 -27.56
CA GLU A 394 11.48 1.41 -28.95
C GLU A 394 11.46 0.16 -29.84
N PRO A 395 11.02 0.26 -31.11
CA PRO A 395 10.57 1.47 -31.82
C PRO A 395 9.05 1.75 -31.69
N LEU A 396 8.31 0.93 -30.95
CA LEU A 396 6.85 0.95 -30.94
C LEU A 396 6.29 2.20 -30.25
N LEU A 397 6.92 2.66 -29.16
CA LEU A 397 6.49 3.88 -28.49
C LEU A 397 6.69 5.13 -29.36
N SER A 398 7.86 5.29 -29.99
CA SER A 398 8.09 6.37 -30.98
C SER A 398 7.04 6.38 -32.07
N ALA A 399 6.73 5.21 -32.65
CA ALA A 399 5.72 5.14 -33.71
C ALA A 399 4.35 5.66 -33.25
N ARG A 400 3.91 5.33 -32.03
CA ARG A 400 2.64 5.84 -31.46
C ARG A 400 2.68 7.34 -31.18
N ILE A 401 3.78 7.83 -30.59
CA ILE A 401 3.94 9.27 -30.29
C ILE A 401 3.95 10.08 -31.59
N ASP A 402 4.77 9.67 -32.56
CA ASP A 402 4.88 10.38 -33.83
C ASP A 402 3.54 10.39 -34.58
N ASP A 403 2.77 9.30 -34.52
CA ASP A 403 1.44 9.23 -35.13
C ASP A 403 0.44 10.17 -34.46
N ALA A 404 0.44 10.22 -33.12
CA ALA A 404 -0.39 11.15 -32.36
C ALA A 404 -0.05 12.61 -32.67
N VAL A 405 1.24 12.95 -32.74
CA VAL A 405 1.73 14.31 -33.08
C VAL A 405 1.35 14.68 -34.52
N ARG A 406 1.56 13.77 -35.49
CA ARG A 406 1.23 14.00 -36.90
C ARG A 406 -0.27 14.16 -37.15
N THR A 407 -1.11 13.36 -36.49
CA THR A 407 -2.57 13.36 -36.69
C THR A 407 -3.20 14.72 -36.40
N VAL A 408 -2.67 15.46 -35.42
CA VAL A 408 -3.12 16.82 -35.12
C VAL A 408 -2.36 17.89 -35.92
N GLY A 409 -1.45 17.53 -36.81
CA GLY A 409 -0.66 18.47 -37.63
C GLY A 409 0.31 19.32 -36.82
N ALA A 410 0.89 18.75 -35.75
CA ALA A 410 1.97 19.33 -34.97
C ALA A 410 3.34 18.84 -35.46
N ARG A 411 4.40 19.56 -35.10
CA ARG A 411 5.81 19.16 -35.37
C ARG A 411 6.60 18.82 -34.11
N VAL A 412 6.08 19.24 -32.96
CA VAL A 412 6.67 19.02 -31.65
C VAL A 412 5.60 18.40 -30.77
N GLY A 413 5.94 17.30 -30.11
CA GLY A 413 5.17 16.74 -29.01
C GLY A 413 5.68 17.28 -27.68
N ILE A 414 4.80 17.54 -26.72
CA ILE A 414 5.17 18.05 -25.40
C ILE A 414 4.63 17.10 -24.33
N GLY A 415 5.53 16.47 -23.59
CA GLY A 415 5.22 15.68 -22.38
C GLY A 415 5.17 16.56 -21.14
N ARG A 416 4.29 16.25 -20.19
CA ARG A 416 3.98 17.13 -19.06
C ARG A 416 4.91 16.95 -17.86
N TYR A 417 5.13 18.04 -17.13
CA TYR A 417 5.76 18.05 -15.82
C TYR A 417 4.83 17.46 -14.74
N GLY A 418 5.40 16.71 -13.79
CA GLY A 418 4.65 16.07 -12.70
C GLY A 418 3.78 14.90 -13.14
N GLU A 419 3.92 14.44 -14.39
CA GLU A 419 3.14 13.34 -14.96
C GLU A 419 3.59 12.01 -14.37
N ALA A 420 2.64 11.21 -13.88
CA ALA A 420 2.92 9.86 -13.45
C ALA A 420 2.95 8.95 -14.69
N ARG A 421 4.10 8.35 -15.00
CA ARG A 421 4.28 7.52 -16.19
C ARG A 421 4.65 6.08 -15.83
N GLY A 422 3.94 5.13 -16.43
CA GLY A 422 4.21 3.69 -16.29
C GLY A 422 5.36 3.17 -17.18
N LEU A 423 6.18 4.07 -17.74
CA LEU A 423 7.20 3.76 -18.75
C LEU A 423 8.58 3.43 -18.16
N TYR A 424 8.80 3.76 -16.88
CA TYR A 424 10.08 3.59 -16.18
C TYR A 424 10.28 2.15 -15.70
N THR A 425 10.50 1.24 -16.65
CA THR A 425 10.49 -0.21 -16.41
C THR A 425 11.84 -0.81 -16.01
N SER A 426 12.95 -0.08 -16.19
CA SER A 426 14.32 -0.50 -15.81
C SER A 426 14.45 -0.71 -14.28
N PRO A 427 15.33 -1.62 -13.81
CA PRO A 427 15.67 -1.77 -12.40
C PRO A 427 16.14 -0.47 -11.73
N LEU A 428 16.67 0.48 -12.51
CA LEU A 428 17.06 1.81 -12.04
C LEU A 428 15.92 2.51 -11.28
N PHE A 429 14.66 2.30 -11.68
CA PHE A 429 13.48 2.97 -11.12
C PHE A 429 12.73 2.13 -10.09
N ALA A 430 13.17 0.89 -9.84
CA ALA A 430 12.58 0.02 -8.83
C ALA A 430 13.10 0.39 -7.42
N GLY A 431 12.36 -0.02 -6.38
CA GLY A 431 12.92 -0.05 -5.03
C GLY A 431 13.69 -1.34 -4.76
N ALA A 432 14.01 -1.60 -3.50
CA ALA A 432 14.80 -2.77 -3.09
C ALA A 432 14.03 -4.10 -3.28
N THR A 433 12.70 -4.05 -3.33
CA THR A 433 11.78 -5.18 -3.45
C THR A 433 10.65 -4.84 -4.41
N ASP A 434 9.96 -5.85 -4.97
CA ASP A 434 8.82 -5.64 -5.87
C ASP A 434 7.60 -4.94 -5.28
N ALA A 435 7.52 -4.93 -3.95
CA ALA A 435 6.50 -4.21 -3.21
C ALA A 435 6.85 -2.72 -3.03
N ASP A 436 8.07 -2.30 -3.36
CA ASP A 436 8.49 -0.91 -3.18
C ASP A 436 7.84 -0.05 -4.25
N GLU A 437 7.55 1.18 -3.86
CA GLU A 437 7.14 2.19 -4.80
C GLU A 437 8.24 2.45 -5.83
N ARG A 438 7.86 2.37 -7.10
CA ARG A 438 8.73 2.71 -8.23
C ARG A 438 8.73 4.22 -8.43
N ARG A 439 9.82 4.73 -9.03
CA ARG A 439 9.87 6.12 -9.46
C ARG A 439 9.04 6.29 -10.72
N THR A 440 7.97 7.06 -10.63
CA THR A 440 6.97 7.23 -11.70
C THR A 440 6.69 8.69 -12.04
N ILE A 441 7.03 9.62 -11.15
CA ILE A 441 6.68 11.03 -11.31
C ILE A 441 7.77 11.76 -12.09
N HIS A 442 7.40 12.26 -13.26
CA HIS A 442 8.30 12.99 -14.15
C HIS A 442 8.63 14.38 -13.59
N LEU A 443 9.93 14.70 -13.46
CA LEU A 443 10.43 15.95 -12.87
C LEU A 443 10.88 16.97 -13.93
N GLY A 444 10.49 16.81 -15.19
CA GLY A 444 10.83 17.74 -16.27
C GLY A 444 9.71 17.90 -17.28
N VAL A 445 9.98 18.65 -18.34
CA VAL A 445 9.16 18.71 -19.55
C VAL A 445 9.93 18.07 -20.69
N ASP A 446 9.25 17.23 -21.47
CA ASP A 446 9.87 16.59 -22.64
C ASP A 446 9.38 17.24 -23.92
N LEU A 447 10.31 17.53 -24.83
CA LEU A 447 10.01 18.05 -26.16
C LEU A 447 10.39 17.00 -27.20
N PHE A 448 9.40 16.26 -27.68
CA PHE A 448 9.52 15.22 -28.70
C PHE A 448 9.66 15.86 -30.08
N ALA A 449 10.77 15.58 -30.75
CA ALA A 449 11.08 16.05 -32.10
C ALA A 449 12.14 15.13 -32.73
N PRO A 450 12.30 15.13 -34.07
CA PRO A 450 13.24 14.24 -34.74
C PRO A 450 14.67 14.34 -34.19
N SER A 451 15.39 13.23 -34.16
CA SER A 451 16.81 13.22 -33.79
C SER A 451 17.61 14.18 -34.67
N GLY A 452 18.59 14.86 -34.08
CA GLY A 452 19.38 15.91 -34.73
C GLY A 452 18.75 17.31 -34.64
N THR A 453 17.51 17.44 -34.14
CA THR A 453 16.90 18.75 -33.90
C THR A 453 17.75 19.57 -32.91
N PRO A 454 18.15 20.81 -33.25
CA PRO A 454 18.97 21.64 -32.35
C PRO A 454 18.27 21.95 -31.02
N VAL A 455 19.03 21.87 -29.92
CA VAL A 455 18.62 22.27 -28.58
C VAL A 455 19.34 23.55 -28.21
N ARG A 456 18.60 24.57 -27.75
CA ARG A 456 19.13 25.90 -27.39
C ARG A 456 18.91 26.21 -25.92
N ALA A 457 19.80 27.03 -25.35
CA ALA A 457 19.63 27.53 -23.99
C ALA A 457 18.53 28.62 -23.95
N PRO A 458 17.49 28.51 -23.10
CA PRO A 458 16.43 29.50 -23.00
C PRO A 458 16.89 30.81 -22.34
N LEU A 459 17.98 30.78 -21.57
CA LEU A 459 18.60 31.94 -20.93
C LEU A 459 20.13 31.78 -20.91
N ALA A 460 20.83 32.90 -20.72
CA ALA A 460 22.28 32.87 -20.56
C ALA A 460 22.68 32.10 -19.29
N GLY A 461 23.81 31.40 -19.35
CA GLY A 461 24.29 30.57 -18.25
C GLY A 461 25.73 30.12 -18.41
N VAL A 462 26.18 29.29 -17.48
CA VAL A 462 27.53 28.71 -17.49
C VAL A 462 27.40 27.19 -17.43
N VAL A 463 28.11 26.47 -18.29
CA VAL A 463 28.16 25.01 -18.24
C VAL A 463 28.71 24.56 -16.88
N HIS A 464 27.85 23.95 -16.07
CA HIS A 464 28.16 23.51 -14.73
C HIS A 464 28.68 22.06 -14.71
N ALA A 465 27.99 21.17 -15.43
CA ALA A 465 28.37 19.76 -15.57
C ALA A 465 27.84 19.20 -16.90
N PHE A 466 28.47 18.17 -17.44
CA PHE A 466 27.97 17.40 -18.58
C PHE A 466 28.55 15.97 -18.56
N GLY A 467 27.92 15.04 -19.27
CA GLY A 467 28.37 13.63 -19.32
C GLY A 467 27.44 12.75 -20.15
N ASP A 468 27.79 11.47 -20.29
CA ASP A 468 26.94 10.44 -20.91
C ASP A 468 26.49 9.43 -19.84
N ASN A 469 25.23 9.53 -19.41
CA ASN A 469 24.58 8.59 -18.50
C ASN A 469 24.00 7.44 -19.31
N ALA A 470 24.86 6.56 -19.83
CA ALA A 470 24.51 5.56 -20.83
C ALA A 470 23.68 4.35 -20.31
N GLY A 471 23.12 4.43 -19.10
CA GLY A 471 22.28 3.37 -18.53
C GLY A 471 20.99 3.16 -19.31
N PRO A 472 20.43 1.94 -19.36
CA PRO A 472 19.12 1.70 -19.97
C PRO A 472 18.03 2.54 -19.31
N LEU A 473 17.29 3.30 -20.12
CA LEU A 473 16.27 4.27 -19.75
C LEU A 473 16.77 5.44 -18.86
N ASP A 474 18.08 5.65 -18.78
CA ASP A 474 18.70 6.83 -18.16
C ASP A 474 18.77 8.00 -19.17
N TYR A 475 19.39 9.13 -18.82
CA TYR A 475 19.45 10.33 -19.65
C TYR A 475 20.24 10.19 -20.96
N GLY A 476 21.19 9.26 -21.05
CA GLY A 476 22.23 9.34 -22.08
C GLY A 476 23.04 10.64 -21.95
N PRO A 477 23.46 11.28 -23.06
CA PRO A 477 24.15 12.55 -23.03
C PRO A 477 23.34 13.67 -22.35
N VAL A 478 23.91 14.25 -21.29
CA VAL A 478 23.31 15.29 -20.44
C VAL A 478 24.22 16.51 -20.31
N ALA A 479 23.63 17.69 -20.28
CA ALA A 479 24.29 18.95 -19.96
C ALA A 479 23.51 19.71 -18.87
N ILE A 480 24.23 20.37 -17.96
CA ILE A 480 23.67 21.22 -16.90
C ILE A 480 24.26 22.62 -17.02
N LEU A 481 23.40 23.62 -17.08
CA LEU A 481 23.79 25.03 -17.04
C LEU A 481 23.45 25.61 -15.66
N GLY A 482 24.37 26.38 -15.09
CA GLY A 482 24.15 27.20 -13.89
C GLY A 482 23.75 28.62 -14.26
N HIS A 483 22.84 29.17 -13.47
CA HIS A 483 22.25 30.49 -13.64
C HIS A 483 22.21 31.23 -12.30
N SER A 484 22.02 32.54 -12.36
CA SER A 484 21.81 33.38 -11.19
C SER A 484 20.71 34.39 -11.46
N THR A 485 19.81 34.56 -10.50
CA THR A 485 18.81 35.62 -10.50
C THR A 485 19.46 36.99 -10.22
N ASP A 486 18.71 38.07 -10.43
CA ASP A 486 19.22 39.44 -10.20
C ASP A 486 19.65 39.70 -8.75
N ASP A 487 19.05 38.98 -7.79
CA ASP A 487 19.38 39.01 -6.36
C ASP A 487 20.42 37.95 -5.93
N GLY A 488 21.02 37.24 -6.90
CA GLY A 488 22.14 36.34 -6.66
C GLY A 488 21.77 34.89 -6.29
N ALA A 489 20.50 34.51 -6.29
CA ALA A 489 20.10 33.13 -6.05
C ALA A 489 20.54 32.24 -7.23
N ALA A 490 21.27 31.17 -6.93
CA ALA A 490 21.73 30.21 -7.93
C ALA A 490 20.64 29.17 -8.24
N PHE A 491 20.51 28.80 -9.51
CA PHE A 491 19.67 27.69 -9.98
C PHE A 491 20.28 27.07 -11.23
N PHE A 492 19.72 25.94 -11.67
CA PHE A 492 20.27 25.16 -12.77
C PHE A 492 19.19 24.74 -13.76
N THR A 493 19.60 24.53 -15.01
CA THR A 493 18.79 23.84 -16.02
C THR A 493 19.50 22.58 -16.50
N LEU A 494 18.78 21.47 -16.58
CA LEU A 494 19.28 20.18 -17.06
C LEU A 494 18.67 19.86 -18.42
N TYR A 495 19.51 19.41 -19.35
CA TYR A 495 19.14 18.99 -20.71
C TYR A 495 19.62 17.55 -20.92
N GLY A 496 18.69 16.60 -20.86
CA GLY A 496 18.95 15.17 -21.09
C GLY A 496 18.69 14.74 -22.53
N HIS A 497 19.08 13.51 -22.87
CA HIS A 497 18.80 12.85 -24.15
C HIS A 497 19.41 13.54 -25.37
N LEU A 498 20.58 14.17 -25.23
CA LEU A 498 21.30 14.83 -26.31
C LEU A 498 22.06 13.83 -27.21
N THR A 499 22.60 14.30 -28.34
CA THR A 499 23.57 13.52 -29.11
C THR A 499 24.93 13.48 -28.39
N ARG A 500 25.70 12.40 -28.54
CA ARG A 500 27.07 12.30 -27.99
C ARG A 500 28.01 13.38 -28.53
N GLU A 501 27.80 13.82 -29.77
CA GLU A 501 28.56 14.91 -30.40
C GLU A 501 28.44 16.22 -29.61
N SER A 502 27.25 16.51 -29.07
CA SER A 502 27.01 17.68 -28.23
C SER A 502 27.99 17.78 -27.04
N LEU A 503 28.38 16.65 -26.45
CA LEU A 503 29.30 16.65 -25.30
C LEU A 503 30.72 17.10 -25.69
N GLY A 504 31.13 16.87 -26.94
CA GLY A 504 32.43 17.30 -27.45
C GLY A 504 32.53 18.82 -27.65
N GLU A 505 31.39 19.51 -27.73
CA GLU A 505 31.30 20.96 -27.90
C GLU A 505 31.32 21.72 -26.56
N LEU A 506 31.14 21.02 -25.43
CA LEU A 506 30.97 21.62 -24.11
C LEU A 506 32.24 21.59 -23.25
N ARG A 507 32.45 22.64 -22.44
CA ARG A 507 33.49 22.69 -21.39
C ARG A 507 32.92 23.27 -20.10
N VAL A 508 33.24 22.68 -18.95
CA VAL A 508 32.83 23.24 -17.64
C VAL A 508 33.40 24.67 -17.51
N GLY A 509 32.55 25.62 -17.13
CA GLY A 509 32.89 27.04 -17.06
C GLY A 509 32.65 27.83 -18.36
N GLN A 510 32.28 27.16 -19.47
CA GLN A 510 31.91 27.82 -20.72
C GLN A 510 30.65 28.67 -20.52
N ARG A 511 30.70 29.93 -20.97
CA ARG A 511 29.53 30.80 -21.02
C ARG A 511 28.69 30.47 -22.25
N VAL A 512 27.38 30.41 -22.07
CA VAL A 512 26.38 30.18 -23.11
C VAL A 512 25.42 31.35 -23.11
N GLN A 513 25.15 31.93 -24.27
CA GLN A 513 24.18 33.01 -24.44
C GLN A 513 22.75 32.47 -24.58
N SER A 514 21.75 33.30 -24.28
CA SER A 514 20.35 32.97 -24.59
C SER A 514 20.16 32.72 -26.09
N GLY A 515 19.52 31.61 -26.45
CA GLY A 515 19.30 31.16 -27.83
C GLY A 515 20.49 30.46 -28.50
N GLU A 516 21.64 30.39 -27.83
CA GLU A 516 22.81 29.66 -28.31
C GLU A 516 22.54 28.14 -28.28
N ARG A 517 23.05 27.43 -29.30
CA ARG A 517 22.92 25.98 -29.38
C ARG A 517 23.81 25.33 -28.32
N ILE A 518 23.23 24.42 -27.55
CA ILE A 518 23.93 23.64 -26.52
C ILE A 518 24.00 22.15 -26.84
N GLY A 519 23.30 21.72 -27.90
CA GLY A 519 23.34 20.35 -28.39
C GLY A 519 22.30 20.08 -29.47
N ALA A 520 21.98 18.80 -29.65
CA ALA A 520 20.89 18.34 -30.50
C ALA A 520 20.24 17.08 -29.89
N ILE A 521 18.99 16.78 -30.26
CA ILE A 521 18.24 15.62 -29.76
C ILE A 521 18.90 14.30 -30.22
N GLY A 522 19.18 13.42 -29.26
CA GLY A 522 19.70 12.08 -29.48
C GLY A 522 18.68 11.11 -30.08
N SER A 523 19.17 10.10 -30.77
CA SER A 523 18.35 8.96 -31.20
C SER A 523 18.15 7.97 -30.05
N ALA A 524 17.17 7.08 -30.19
CA ALA A 524 16.92 5.97 -29.25
C ALA A 524 18.19 5.18 -28.89
N GLY A 525 19.09 4.97 -29.86
CA GLY A 525 20.34 4.22 -29.65
C GLY A 525 21.41 4.95 -28.83
N VAL A 526 21.22 6.24 -28.53
CA VAL A 526 22.19 7.04 -27.76
C VAL A 526 21.60 7.68 -26.51
N ASN A 527 20.27 7.86 -26.44
CA ASN A 527 19.59 8.56 -25.36
C ASN A 527 19.04 7.65 -24.25
N GLY A 528 19.52 6.40 -24.15
CA GLY A 528 19.02 5.44 -23.16
C GLY A 528 17.85 4.56 -23.65
N GLY A 529 17.47 4.63 -24.93
CA GLY A 529 16.37 3.82 -25.49
C GLY A 529 15.01 4.50 -25.41
N TRP A 530 14.99 5.83 -25.30
CA TRP A 530 13.76 6.62 -25.28
C TRP A 530 13.38 7.11 -26.68
N PRO A 531 12.09 7.39 -26.94
CA PRO A 531 11.69 8.14 -28.12
C PRO A 531 12.51 9.43 -28.27
N PRO A 532 12.93 9.87 -29.47
CA PRO A 532 13.72 11.08 -29.63
C PRO A 532 13.04 12.32 -29.01
N HIS A 533 13.65 12.88 -27.96
CA HIS A 533 13.21 14.09 -27.28
C HIS A 533 14.37 14.75 -26.53
N VAL A 534 14.19 16.01 -26.12
CA VAL A 534 15.02 16.62 -25.06
C VAL A 534 14.21 16.66 -23.77
N HIS A 535 14.84 16.26 -22.67
CA HIS A 535 14.29 16.41 -21.33
C HIS A 535 14.83 17.69 -20.69
N LEU A 536 13.95 18.62 -20.34
CA LEU A 536 14.29 19.88 -19.68
C LEU A 536 13.83 19.86 -18.21
N GLN A 537 14.75 20.13 -17.28
CA GLN A 537 14.41 20.38 -15.88
C GLN A 537 14.92 21.74 -15.41
N LEU A 538 14.17 22.35 -14.48
CA LEU A 538 14.62 23.43 -13.62
C LEU A 538 15.01 22.81 -12.28
N ILE A 539 16.16 23.18 -11.73
CA ILE A 539 16.67 22.66 -10.46
C ILE A 539 17.10 23.82 -9.57
N VAL A 540 16.56 23.92 -8.35
CA VAL A 540 16.89 25.01 -7.41
C VAL A 540 18.04 24.65 -6.47
N ASP A 541 18.34 23.36 -6.32
CA ASP A 541 19.48 22.84 -5.57
C ASP A 541 19.87 21.45 -6.12
N LEU A 542 21.14 21.28 -6.53
CA LEU A 542 21.65 20.02 -7.09
C LEU A 542 21.91 18.92 -6.06
N LEU A 543 21.80 19.21 -4.76
CA LEU A 543 22.05 18.28 -3.65
C LEU A 543 23.40 17.56 -3.72
N ASP A 544 24.38 18.16 -4.40
CA ASP A 544 25.68 17.58 -4.74
C ASP A 544 25.62 16.30 -5.59
N LEU A 545 24.48 16.05 -6.25
CA LEU A 545 24.29 14.94 -7.19
C LEU A 545 24.87 15.23 -8.58
N ALA A 546 25.15 16.50 -8.88
CA ALA A 546 25.64 16.95 -10.19
C ALA A 546 24.77 16.39 -11.33
N ARG A 547 25.36 15.64 -12.26
CA ARG A 547 24.66 15.04 -13.42
C ARG A 547 23.77 13.82 -13.07
N GLU A 548 23.85 13.34 -11.83
CA GLU A 548 23.05 12.22 -11.33
C GLU A 548 21.74 12.70 -10.68
N PHE A 549 21.40 13.99 -10.82
CA PHE A 549 20.14 14.54 -10.33
C PHE A 549 18.95 13.84 -11.00
N PRO A 550 17.95 13.35 -10.25
CA PRO A 550 16.93 12.47 -10.81
C PRO A 550 15.94 13.19 -11.73
N GLY A 551 15.64 12.56 -12.87
CA GLY A 551 14.54 12.97 -13.77
C GLY A 551 13.17 12.48 -13.36
N VAL A 552 13.15 11.53 -12.42
CA VAL A 552 11.94 10.83 -11.99
C VAL A 552 12.04 10.54 -10.50
N CYS A 553 10.95 10.76 -9.75
CA CYS A 553 10.84 10.42 -8.34
C CYS A 553 9.64 9.52 -8.01
N ARG A 554 9.60 9.03 -6.76
CA ARG A 554 8.45 8.31 -6.21
C ARG A 554 7.27 9.27 -6.01
N ALA A 555 6.04 8.78 -6.09
CA ALA A 555 4.87 9.60 -5.84
C ALA A 555 4.77 10.04 -4.37
N SER A 556 5.21 9.23 -3.42
CA SER A 556 5.35 9.61 -2.00
C SER A 556 6.31 10.78 -1.76
N GLU A 557 7.32 10.95 -2.62
CA GLU A 557 8.34 12.00 -2.53
C GLU A 557 8.05 13.19 -3.46
N ARG A 558 6.93 13.16 -4.20
CA ARG A 558 6.56 14.16 -5.22
C ARG A 558 6.68 15.59 -4.69
N ASP A 559 6.10 15.86 -3.53
CA ASP A 559 6.05 17.21 -2.97
C ASP A 559 7.46 17.80 -2.69
N VAL A 560 8.39 16.97 -2.22
CA VAL A 560 9.77 17.38 -1.94
C VAL A 560 10.53 17.60 -3.25
N TRP A 561 10.50 16.62 -4.15
CA TRP A 561 11.22 16.70 -5.42
C TRP A 561 10.68 17.78 -6.35
N CYS A 562 9.37 18.00 -6.41
CA CYS A 562 8.80 19.13 -7.16
C CYS A 562 9.17 20.49 -6.55
N GLY A 563 9.53 20.55 -5.26
CA GLY A 563 10.09 21.76 -4.66
C GLY A 563 11.57 22.00 -4.99
N LEU A 564 12.33 20.92 -5.20
CA LEU A 564 13.74 20.92 -5.61
C LEU A 564 13.93 21.06 -7.12
N SER A 565 12.98 20.58 -7.89
CA SER A 565 12.90 20.70 -9.34
C SER A 565 11.50 21.19 -9.74
N PRO A 566 11.23 22.51 -9.62
CA PRO A 566 9.94 23.09 -9.94
C PRO A 566 9.61 23.01 -11.44
N ASP A 567 8.35 23.28 -11.77
CA ASP A 567 7.83 23.20 -13.14
C ASP A 567 8.64 24.09 -14.11
N PRO A 568 9.35 23.51 -15.10
CA PRO A 568 10.17 24.27 -16.05
C PRO A 568 9.35 24.82 -17.23
N THR A 569 8.02 24.69 -17.22
CA THR A 569 7.16 25.05 -18.34
C THR A 569 7.37 26.47 -18.88
N ASP A 570 7.59 27.45 -18.00
CA ASP A 570 7.82 28.83 -18.43
C ASP A 570 9.15 28.98 -19.22
N LEU A 571 10.15 28.13 -18.96
CA LEU A 571 11.42 28.09 -19.71
C LEU A 571 11.26 27.52 -21.13
N VAL A 572 10.23 26.70 -21.37
CA VAL A 572 9.93 26.15 -22.70
C VAL A 572 9.35 27.23 -23.62
N GLY A 573 8.69 28.25 -23.05
CA GLY A 573 8.02 29.30 -23.81
C GLY A 573 6.72 28.82 -24.46
N LEU A 574 5.86 28.09 -23.71
CA LEU A 574 4.62 27.49 -24.24
C LEU A 574 3.69 28.48 -24.96
N ASP A 575 3.70 29.75 -24.58
CA ASP A 575 2.87 30.80 -25.21
C ASP A 575 3.18 30.99 -26.72
N ARG A 576 4.34 30.50 -27.17
CA ARG A 576 4.77 30.49 -28.58
C ARG A 576 4.16 29.34 -29.38
N PHE A 577 3.57 28.36 -28.70
CA PHE A 577 2.89 27.23 -29.32
C PHE A 577 1.38 27.41 -29.32
N ARG A 578 0.75 27.04 -30.44
CA ARG A 578 -0.68 26.74 -30.46
C ARG A 578 -0.84 25.29 -30.03
N LEU A 579 -1.15 25.09 -28.76
CA LEU A 579 -1.45 23.77 -28.21
C LEU A 579 -2.73 23.23 -28.86
N LYS A 580 -2.62 22.07 -29.48
CA LYS A 580 -3.79 21.30 -29.92
C LYS A 580 -4.13 20.28 -28.84
N ALA A 581 -5.44 20.11 -28.61
CA ALA A 581 -5.97 19.16 -27.63
C ALA A 581 -5.35 17.76 -27.83
N GLU A 582 -5.33 17.00 -26.74
CA GLU A 582 -4.82 15.63 -26.71
C GLU A 582 -5.40 14.84 -27.89
N ALA A 583 -4.57 14.05 -28.58
CA ALA A 583 -5.03 13.21 -29.71
C ALA A 583 -6.05 12.13 -29.29
N THR A 584 -6.41 12.08 -28.00
CA THR A 584 -7.04 10.92 -27.34
C THR A 584 -8.25 11.27 -26.47
N THR A 585 -8.56 12.55 -26.20
CA THR A 585 -9.74 12.94 -25.41
C THR A 585 -10.66 13.86 -26.21
N HIS A 586 -11.90 13.40 -26.42
CA HIS A 586 -13.00 14.25 -26.89
C HIS A 586 -13.48 15.16 -25.75
N GLU A 587 -12.66 16.12 -25.31
CA GLU A 587 -13.21 17.24 -24.55
C GLU A 587 -13.99 18.15 -25.51
N ARG A 588 -15.31 18.22 -25.31
CA ARG A 588 -16.16 19.21 -25.98
C ARG A 588 -15.74 20.59 -25.49
N ASP A 589 -15.38 21.46 -26.42
CA ASP A 589 -15.24 22.90 -26.21
C ASP A 589 -16.40 23.44 -25.36
N GLN A 590 -16.13 23.83 -24.12
CA GLN A 590 -16.98 24.79 -23.42
C GLN A 590 -16.40 26.19 -23.66
N PRO A 591 -17.20 27.14 -24.21
CA PRO A 591 -16.75 28.50 -24.42
C PRO A 591 -16.87 29.31 -23.12
N ASP A 592 -15.91 29.10 -22.22
CA ASP A 592 -15.64 30.02 -21.10
C ASP A 592 -14.50 30.95 -21.55
N GLY A 593 -14.81 32.23 -21.70
CA GLY A 593 -13.92 33.27 -22.21
C GLY A 593 -12.87 33.78 -21.23
N SER A 594 -12.41 32.99 -20.24
CA SER A 594 -11.29 33.38 -19.36
C SER A 594 -9.95 32.78 -19.83
N SER A 595 -9.13 33.64 -20.44
CA SER A 595 -7.87 33.31 -21.10
C SER A 595 -6.73 33.00 -20.11
N SER A 596 -6.39 31.72 -19.97
CA SER A 596 -4.99 31.30 -19.76
C SER A 596 -4.69 30.16 -20.72
N ARG A 597 -3.85 30.43 -21.73
CA ARG A 597 -3.46 29.46 -22.79
C ARG A 597 -2.73 28.23 -22.24
N THR A 598 -2.31 28.24 -20.98
CA THR A 598 -1.59 27.16 -20.28
C THR A 598 -2.50 26.24 -19.44
N ARG A 599 -3.82 26.49 -19.35
CA ARG A 599 -4.74 25.73 -18.49
C ARG A 599 -4.88 24.24 -18.84
N GLY A 600 -4.77 23.88 -20.13
CA GLY A 600 -4.81 22.48 -20.61
C GLY A 600 -3.47 21.74 -20.53
N PHE A 601 -2.38 22.45 -20.21
CA PHE A 601 -1.05 21.85 -20.06
C PHE A 601 -0.80 21.32 -18.65
N ARG A 602 -1.26 22.06 -17.63
CA ARG A 602 -1.11 21.63 -16.23
C ARG A 602 -2.00 20.44 -15.94
N LEU A 603 -1.43 19.41 -15.35
CA LEU A 603 -2.20 18.28 -14.83
C LEU A 603 -3.19 18.79 -13.78
N GLN A 604 -4.46 18.86 -14.14
CA GLN A 604 -5.53 18.82 -13.16
C GLN A 604 -5.70 17.35 -12.82
N ALA A 605 -4.89 16.84 -11.89
CA ALA A 605 -5.23 15.58 -11.27
C ALA A 605 -6.61 15.80 -10.64
N GLU A 606 -7.65 15.13 -11.16
CA GLU A 606 -8.84 14.95 -10.36
C GLU A 606 -8.38 14.17 -9.14
N ASP A 607 -8.26 14.87 -8.02
CA ASP A 607 -7.91 14.26 -6.75
C ASP A 607 -8.86 13.08 -6.54
N ARG A 608 -8.34 11.93 -6.10
CA ARG A 608 -9.14 10.75 -5.76
C ARG A 608 -10.36 11.12 -4.91
N LEU A 609 -10.22 12.13 -4.04
CA LEU A 609 -11.30 12.72 -3.26
C LEU A 609 -12.40 13.40 -4.11
N GLN A 610 -12.04 14.11 -5.17
CA GLN A 610 -12.99 14.71 -6.12
C GLN A 610 -13.78 13.65 -6.88
N ILE A 611 -13.12 12.61 -7.40
CA ILE A 611 -13.79 11.48 -8.06
C ILE A 611 -14.74 10.79 -7.08
N LEU A 612 -14.30 10.55 -5.84
CA LEU A 612 -15.12 9.96 -4.80
C LEU A 612 -16.35 10.83 -4.47
N HIS A 613 -16.19 12.15 -4.41
CA HIS A 613 -17.28 13.08 -4.20
C HIS A 613 -18.28 13.07 -5.37
N LYS A 614 -17.80 13.21 -6.62
CA LYS A 614 -18.63 13.13 -7.83
C LYS A 614 -19.40 11.80 -7.89
N ARG A 615 -18.73 10.67 -7.64
CA ARG A 615 -19.35 9.34 -7.59
C ARG A 615 -20.51 9.30 -6.59
N ARG A 616 -20.31 9.79 -5.36
CA ARG A 616 -21.35 9.84 -4.32
C ARG A 616 -22.55 10.70 -4.73
N SER A 617 -22.34 11.75 -5.52
CA SER A 617 -23.41 12.62 -6.01
C SER A 617 -24.15 12.07 -7.24
N LEU A 618 -23.50 11.22 -8.05
CA LEU A 618 -24.02 10.79 -9.35
C LEU A 618 -24.51 9.34 -9.38
N LEU A 619 -24.04 8.47 -8.48
CA LEU A 619 -24.38 7.04 -8.45
C LEU A 619 -25.16 6.66 -7.20
N GLY A 620 -25.95 5.58 -7.30
CA GLY A 620 -26.73 5.05 -6.17
C GLY A 620 -25.85 4.66 -4.98
N PRO A 621 -26.23 5.02 -3.73
CA PRO A 621 -25.39 4.80 -2.54
C PRO A 621 -25.24 3.32 -2.16
N ASN A 622 -26.10 2.45 -2.69
CA ASN A 622 -26.02 0.99 -2.54
C ASN A 622 -24.94 0.34 -3.43
N LEU A 623 -24.25 1.11 -4.29
CA LEU A 623 -23.11 0.66 -5.08
C LEU A 623 -21.80 0.86 -4.30
N SER A 624 -21.47 -0.11 -3.45
CA SER A 624 -20.32 -0.06 -2.55
C SER A 624 -18.98 0.03 -3.28
N LEU A 625 -17.98 0.56 -2.57
CA LEU A 625 -16.58 0.52 -2.95
C LEU A 625 -15.84 -0.43 -2.01
N ALA A 626 -14.84 -1.13 -2.53
CA ALA A 626 -13.93 -1.92 -1.71
C ALA A 626 -12.96 -1.01 -0.94
N TYR A 627 -12.46 -1.52 0.18
CA TYR A 627 -11.48 -0.89 1.07
C TYR A 627 -11.97 0.38 1.78
N ARG A 628 -11.25 0.76 2.84
CA ARG A 628 -11.48 2.00 3.59
C ARG A 628 -10.99 3.22 2.81
N ASP A 629 -9.84 3.09 2.15
CA ASP A 629 -9.30 4.03 1.18
C ASP A 629 -9.36 3.40 -0.22
N PRO A 630 -10.41 3.71 -1.00
CA PRO A 630 -10.61 3.14 -2.33
C PRO A 630 -9.39 3.34 -3.24
N VAL A 631 -9.15 2.41 -4.15
CA VAL A 631 -8.07 2.52 -5.15
C VAL A 631 -8.65 3.14 -6.42
N HIS A 632 -8.00 4.15 -6.98
CA HIS A 632 -8.36 4.73 -8.27
C HIS A 632 -7.54 4.03 -9.37
N VAL A 633 -8.09 2.92 -9.87
CA VAL A 633 -7.45 2.11 -10.91
C VAL A 633 -7.66 2.77 -12.28
N VAL A 634 -6.56 3.01 -12.99
CA VAL A 634 -6.57 3.64 -14.33
C VAL A 634 -6.05 2.71 -15.43
N ARG A 635 -5.38 1.61 -15.08
CA ARG A 635 -4.89 0.60 -16.02
C ARG A 635 -4.86 -0.79 -15.42
N GLY A 636 -5.00 -1.81 -16.26
CA GLY A 636 -4.72 -3.20 -15.93
C GLY A 636 -3.93 -3.90 -17.03
N TRP A 637 -3.05 -4.82 -16.63
CA TRP A 637 -2.31 -5.72 -17.52
C TRP A 637 -2.09 -7.08 -16.85
N MET A 638 -2.57 -8.16 -17.50
CA MET A 638 -2.48 -9.53 -16.98
C MET A 638 -3.03 -9.64 -15.55
N GLN A 639 -2.22 -10.00 -14.56
CA GLN A 639 -2.61 -10.09 -13.14
C GLN A 639 -2.34 -8.80 -12.33
N TYR A 640 -2.01 -7.69 -12.99
CA TYR A 640 -1.68 -6.43 -12.33
C TYR A 640 -2.67 -5.31 -12.65
N LEU A 641 -2.94 -4.48 -11.65
CA LEU A 641 -3.67 -3.22 -11.77
C LEU A 641 -2.74 -2.05 -11.41
N TYR A 642 -3.00 -0.88 -11.97
CA TYR A 642 -2.19 0.32 -11.75
C TYR A 642 -3.08 1.49 -11.39
N ASP A 643 -2.69 2.23 -10.35
CA ASP A 643 -3.35 3.47 -9.95
C ASP A 643 -2.84 4.69 -10.75
N GLU A 644 -3.44 5.85 -10.48
CA GLU A 644 -3.11 7.13 -11.12
C GLU A 644 -1.67 7.60 -10.89
N THR A 645 -0.98 7.04 -9.88
CA THR A 645 0.42 7.35 -9.57
C THR A 645 1.38 6.36 -10.22
N GLY A 646 0.88 5.31 -10.88
CA GLY A 646 1.67 4.23 -11.47
C GLY A 646 2.05 3.15 -10.48
N ARG A 647 1.48 3.17 -9.28
CA ARG A 647 1.67 2.09 -8.32
C ARG A 647 1.03 0.81 -8.86
N ARG A 648 1.84 -0.23 -8.94
CA ARG A 648 1.40 -1.58 -9.33
C ARG A 648 0.73 -2.27 -8.13
N TYR A 649 -0.38 -2.93 -8.41
CA TYR A 649 -1.12 -3.78 -7.49
C TYR A 649 -1.22 -5.20 -8.06
N LEU A 650 -0.88 -6.21 -7.27
CA LEU A 650 -1.16 -7.61 -7.59
C LEU A 650 -2.65 -7.88 -7.40
N ASP A 651 -3.34 -8.31 -8.45
CA ASP A 651 -4.76 -8.63 -8.43
C ASP A 651 -4.99 -10.09 -8.02
N ALA A 652 -5.30 -10.28 -6.73
CA ALA A 652 -5.68 -11.56 -6.15
C ALA A 652 -7.21 -11.73 -6.03
N TYR A 653 -8.02 -10.89 -6.68
CA TYR A 653 -9.49 -10.85 -6.49
C TYR A 653 -10.31 -11.11 -7.76
N ASN A 654 -9.95 -10.45 -8.87
CA ASN A 654 -10.80 -10.42 -10.06
C ASN A 654 -10.61 -11.68 -10.91
N ASN A 655 -11.64 -12.54 -10.94
CA ASN A 655 -11.70 -13.68 -11.86
C ASN A 655 -12.33 -13.35 -13.23
N VAL A 656 -12.96 -12.18 -13.33
CA VAL A 656 -13.66 -11.69 -14.52
C VAL A 656 -12.69 -11.48 -15.69
N PRO A 657 -11.56 -10.76 -15.54
CA PRO A 657 -10.47 -10.75 -16.51
C PRO A 657 -9.71 -12.08 -16.45
N HIS A 658 -10.41 -13.16 -16.78
CA HIS A 658 -9.98 -14.54 -16.63
C HIS A 658 -8.62 -14.84 -17.27
N VAL A 659 -8.41 -14.42 -18.51
CA VAL A 659 -7.14 -14.61 -19.22
C VAL A 659 -6.16 -13.44 -19.00
N GLY A 660 -6.49 -12.52 -18.09
CA GLY A 660 -5.68 -11.34 -17.78
C GLY A 660 -6.30 -10.03 -18.25
N HIS A 661 -6.05 -8.97 -17.49
CA HIS A 661 -6.45 -7.60 -17.83
C HIS A 661 -5.85 -7.18 -19.17
N SER A 662 -6.68 -6.57 -20.02
CA SER A 662 -6.27 -6.01 -21.32
C SER A 662 -5.53 -7.01 -22.24
N HIS A 663 -5.82 -8.31 -22.14
CA HIS A 663 -5.18 -9.33 -22.95
C HIS A 663 -5.29 -9.00 -24.46
N SER A 664 -4.15 -8.86 -25.14
CA SER A 664 -4.08 -8.28 -26.49
C SER A 664 -4.94 -9.01 -27.52
N SER A 665 -5.00 -10.35 -27.48
CA SER A 665 -5.87 -11.12 -28.39
C SER A 665 -7.36 -10.82 -28.20
N VAL A 666 -7.83 -10.62 -26.97
CA VAL A 666 -9.25 -10.36 -26.70
C VAL A 666 -9.61 -8.93 -27.09
N VAL A 667 -8.75 -7.96 -26.74
CA VAL A 667 -8.92 -6.55 -27.13
C VAL A 667 -8.92 -6.42 -28.65
N GLY A 668 -7.97 -7.07 -29.33
CA GLY A 668 -7.85 -7.09 -30.78
C GLY A 668 -9.10 -7.64 -31.46
N ALA A 669 -9.56 -8.83 -31.07
CA ALA A 669 -10.74 -9.48 -31.66
C ALA A 669 -12.01 -8.65 -31.49
N ALA A 670 -12.24 -8.08 -30.29
CA ALA A 670 -13.40 -7.24 -30.04
C ALA A 670 -13.35 -5.93 -30.83
N ALA A 671 -12.19 -5.26 -30.87
CA ALA A 671 -12.01 -4.01 -31.60
C ALA A 671 -12.11 -4.18 -33.12
N GLU A 672 -11.56 -5.26 -33.66
CA GLU A 672 -11.66 -5.60 -35.09
C GLU A 672 -13.11 -5.86 -35.47
N GLN A 673 -13.82 -6.70 -34.72
CA GLN A 673 -15.22 -7.00 -35.01
C GLN A 673 -16.12 -5.76 -34.89
N MET A 674 -15.84 -4.86 -33.95
CA MET A 674 -16.58 -3.60 -33.79
C MET A 674 -16.46 -2.68 -35.02
N ARG A 675 -15.34 -2.73 -35.75
CA ARG A 675 -15.16 -1.97 -37.01
C ARG A 675 -15.96 -2.55 -38.17
N VAL A 676 -16.30 -3.84 -38.10
CA VAL A 676 -17.01 -4.57 -39.15
C VAL A 676 -18.52 -4.56 -38.90
N LEU A 677 -18.98 -5.15 -37.79
CA LEU A 677 -20.39 -5.32 -37.47
C LEU A 677 -20.62 -5.56 -35.98
N ASN A 678 -21.59 -4.87 -35.40
CA ASN A 678 -22.12 -5.10 -34.06
C ASN A 678 -23.66 -5.08 -34.09
N THR A 679 -24.29 -6.25 -34.26
CA THR A 679 -25.75 -6.37 -34.36
C THR A 679 -26.26 -7.64 -33.66
N ASN A 680 -27.59 -7.73 -33.50
CA ASN A 680 -28.30 -8.83 -32.84
C ASN A 680 -28.36 -10.10 -33.70
N THR A 681 -28.85 -11.20 -33.12
CA THR A 681 -28.86 -12.56 -33.69
C THR A 681 -30.00 -12.86 -34.67
N ARG A 682 -30.82 -11.87 -35.07
CA ARG A 682 -31.87 -12.08 -36.09
C ARG A 682 -31.33 -12.19 -37.51
N TYR A 683 -30.10 -11.72 -37.73
CA TYR A 683 -29.38 -11.89 -38.98
C TYR A 683 -28.38 -13.03 -38.82
N LEU A 684 -28.27 -13.88 -39.85
CA LEU A 684 -27.32 -15.00 -39.83
C LEU A 684 -25.89 -14.46 -39.74
N HIS A 685 -25.09 -15.05 -38.85
CA HIS A 685 -23.67 -14.72 -38.71
C HIS A 685 -22.89 -15.89 -38.12
N ASP A 686 -21.73 -16.19 -38.69
CA ASP A 686 -20.96 -17.40 -38.35
C ASP A 686 -20.43 -17.38 -36.91
N LEU A 687 -20.00 -16.21 -36.41
CA LEU A 687 -19.44 -16.08 -35.06
C LEU A 687 -20.36 -16.60 -33.93
N VAL A 688 -21.67 -16.40 -33.99
CA VAL A 688 -22.57 -16.89 -32.93
C VAL A 688 -22.73 -18.41 -32.99
N VAL A 689 -22.71 -18.97 -34.20
CA VAL A 689 -22.76 -20.43 -34.43
C VAL A 689 -21.45 -21.07 -33.96
N GLU A 690 -20.32 -20.51 -34.36
CA GLU A 690 -18.98 -20.99 -34.00
C GLU A 690 -18.75 -20.91 -32.49
N TYR A 691 -19.12 -19.79 -31.87
CA TYR A 691 -18.97 -19.66 -30.41
C TYR A 691 -19.88 -20.65 -29.67
N GLY A 692 -21.13 -20.82 -30.11
CA GLY A 692 -22.03 -21.84 -29.55
C GLY A 692 -21.48 -23.26 -29.70
N ALA A 693 -20.94 -23.59 -30.87
CA ALA A 693 -20.36 -24.91 -31.16
C ALA A 693 -19.13 -25.18 -30.28
N ARG A 694 -18.19 -24.23 -30.19
CA ARG A 694 -16.98 -24.40 -29.38
C ARG A 694 -17.27 -24.44 -27.89
N LEU A 695 -18.19 -23.61 -27.40
CA LEU A 695 -18.57 -23.62 -25.99
C LEU A 695 -19.32 -24.89 -25.59
N THR A 696 -20.13 -25.46 -26.48
CA THR A 696 -20.80 -26.74 -26.20
C THR A 696 -19.86 -27.93 -26.34
N SER A 697 -18.83 -27.84 -27.19
CA SER A 697 -17.81 -28.89 -27.34
C SER A 697 -16.95 -29.11 -26.09
N THR A 698 -16.91 -28.16 -25.16
CA THR A 698 -16.20 -28.30 -23.89
C THR A 698 -17.03 -29.01 -22.82
N LEU A 699 -18.33 -29.23 -23.06
CA LEU A 699 -19.26 -29.82 -22.08
C LEU A 699 -19.55 -31.30 -22.41
N PRO A 700 -19.89 -32.12 -21.39
CA PRO A 700 -20.28 -33.50 -21.62
C PRO A 700 -21.67 -33.60 -22.28
N ASP A 701 -21.88 -34.68 -23.03
CA ASP A 701 -23.21 -35.04 -23.50
C ASP A 701 -24.19 -35.21 -22.32
N PRO A 702 -25.47 -34.81 -22.45
CA PRO A 702 -26.15 -34.31 -23.67
C PRO A 702 -26.23 -32.76 -23.78
N LEU A 703 -25.37 -32.00 -23.11
CA LEU A 703 -25.42 -30.53 -23.06
C LEU A 703 -24.90 -29.91 -24.37
N ARG A 704 -25.80 -29.52 -25.28
CA ARG A 704 -25.44 -29.06 -26.63
C ARG A 704 -26.27 -27.93 -27.23
N VAL A 705 -27.24 -27.39 -26.48
CA VAL A 705 -28.04 -26.24 -26.92
C VAL A 705 -27.65 -25.02 -26.11
N CYS A 706 -27.23 -23.95 -26.78
CA CYS A 706 -26.72 -22.74 -26.14
C CYS A 706 -27.65 -21.55 -26.36
N TYR A 707 -27.96 -20.82 -25.30
CA TYR A 707 -28.62 -19.51 -25.32
C TYR A 707 -27.65 -18.45 -24.81
N PHE A 708 -27.55 -17.32 -25.51
CA PHE A 708 -26.70 -16.20 -25.10
C PHE A 708 -27.51 -15.04 -24.51
N VAL A 709 -26.93 -14.42 -23.49
CA VAL A 709 -27.45 -13.26 -22.74
C VAL A 709 -26.26 -12.36 -22.34
N ASN A 710 -26.47 -11.35 -21.51
CA ASN A 710 -25.47 -10.31 -21.25
C ASN A 710 -24.79 -10.41 -19.88
N SER A 711 -25.28 -11.28 -19.00
CA SER A 711 -24.74 -11.46 -17.65
C SER A 711 -25.07 -12.82 -17.05
N GLY A 712 -24.38 -13.18 -15.97
CA GLY A 712 -24.73 -14.36 -15.17
C GLY A 712 -26.14 -14.27 -14.57
N SER A 713 -26.60 -13.07 -14.18
CA SER A 713 -27.98 -12.87 -13.69
C SER A 713 -29.01 -13.20 -14.77
N GLU A 714 -28.84 -12.69 -15.99
CA GLU A 714 -29.77 -13.01 -17.09
C GLU A 714 -29.74 -14.51 -17.43
N ALA A 715 -28.56 -15.14 -17.29
CA ALA A 715 -28.37 -16.55 -17.59
C ALA A 715 -29.06 -17.43 -16.53
N ASN A 716 -28.90 -17.14 -15.24
CA ASN A 716 -29.61 -17.83 -14.17
C ASN A 716 -31.14 -17.62 -14.24
N GLU A 717 -31.61 -16.41 -14.59
CA GLU A 717 -33.04 -16.16 -14.81
C GLU A 717 -33.59 -17.01 -15.95
N LEU A 718 -32.88 -17.08 -17.08
CA LEU A 718 -33.26 -17.92 -18.21
C LEU A 718 -33.21 -19.41 -17.87
N ALA A 719 -32.22 -19.88 -17.11
CA ALA A 719 -32.13 -21.26 -16.66
C ALA A 719 -33.36 -21.67 -15.82
N ILE A 720 -33.84 -20.81 -14.93
CA ILE A 720 -35.07 -21.04 -14.17
C ILE A 720 -36.30 -21.06 -15.09
N ARG A 721 -36.36 -20.18 -16.09
CA ARG A 721 -37.46 -20.19 -17.08
C ARG A 721 -37.49 -21.47 -17.90
N LEU A 722 -36.32 -21.95 -18.35
CA LEU A 722 -36.17 -23.24 -19.04
C LEU A 722 -36.64 -24.40 -18.15
N ALA A 723 -36.18 -24.44 -16.90
CA ALA A 723 -36.56 -25.46 -15.93
C ALA A 723 -38.08 -25.47 -15.67
N ARG A 724 -38.71 -24.29 -15.48
CA ARG A 724 -40.16 -24.16 -15.29
C ARG A 724 -40.93 -24.59 -16.53
N ALA A 725 -40.47 -24.23 -17.72
CA ALA A 725 -41.12 -24.62 -18.97
C ALA A 725 -41.05 -26.14 -19.21
N HIS A 726 -39.95 -26.78 -18.82
CA HIS A 726 -39.77 -28.23 -18.96
C HIS A 726 -40.57 -29.03 -17.91
N THR A 727 -40.41 -28.70 -16.64
CA THR A 727 -41.01 -29.45 -15.52
C THR A 727 -42.48 -29.11 -15.28
N LYS A 728 -42.92 -27.92 -15.71
CA LYS A 728 -44.23 -27.31 -15.36
C LYS A 728 -44.42 -27.14 -13.84
N ARG A 729 -43.33 -27.05 -13.08
CA ARG A 729 -43.32 -26.86 -11.61
C ARG A 729 -42.72 -25.50 -11.24
N ARG A 730 -42.89 -25.11 -9.96
CA ARG A 730 -42.40 -23.81 -9.43
C ARG A 730 -41.39 -23.94 -8.28
N ASP A 731 -41.58 -24.92 -7.40
CA ASP A 731 -40.74 -25.10 -6.21
C ASP A 731 -39.26 -25.35 -6.57
N LEU A 732 -38.34 -24.61 -5.97
CA LEU A 732 -36.91 -24.65 -6.25
C LEU A 732 -36.12 -24.88 -4.95
N ILE A 733 -35.13 -25.77 -4.99
CA ILE A 733 -34.19 -25.97 -3.88
C ILE A 733 -32.91 -25.17 -4.14
N VAL A 734 -32.44 -24.44 -3.12
CA VAL A 734 -31.18 -23.70 -3.12
C VAL A 734 -30.34 -24.03 -1.89
N LEU A 735 -29.05 -23.70 -1.93
CA LEU A 735 -28.18 -23.81 -0.75
C LEU A 735 -28.23 -22.54 0.09
N ASP A 736 -28.10 -22.71 1.41
CA ASP A 736 -27.90 -21.57 2.31
C ASP A 736 -26.67 -20.75 1.88
N HIS A 737 -26.72 -19.44 2.14
CA HIS A 737 -25.74 -18.44 1.70
C HIS A 737 -25.45 -18.36 0.18
N ALA A 738 -26.23 -19.03 -0.68
CA ALA A 738 -26.06 -18.93 -2.13
C ALA A 738 -26.40 -17.53 -2.67
N TYR A 739 -25.74 -17.16 -3.77
CA TYR A 739 -26.02 -15.93 -4.52
C TYR A 739 -25.97 -16.18 -6.03
N HIS A 740 -27.14 -16.08 -6.68
CA HIS A 740 -27.27 -16.39 -8.12
C HIS A 740 -27.49 -15.16 -9.01
N GLY A 741 -27.65 -13.96 -8.45
CA GLY A 741 -27.79 -12.74 -9.25
C GLY A 741 -28.64 -11.68 -8.58
N ASN A 742 -29.05 -10.68 -9.36
CA ASN A 742 -29.67 -9.44 -8.87
C ASN A 742 -31.06 -9.13 -9.44
N THR A 743 -31.64 -9.99 -10.29
CA THR A 743 -33.03 -9.87 -10.75
C THR A 743 -34.01 -10.27 -9.64
N THR A 744 -35.29 -9.95 -9.80
CA THR A 744 -36.31 -10.23 -8.77
C THR A 744 -36.39 -11.71 -8.39
N THR A 745 -36.42 -12.63 -9.38
CA THR A 745 -36.42 -14.07 -9.09
C THR A 745 -35.12 -14.46 -8.38
N LEU A 746 -33.97 -13.93 -8.81
CA LEU A 746 -32.67 -14.32 -8.27
C LEU A 746 -32.42 -13.81 -6.85
N VAL A 747 -32.88 -12.61 -6.51
CA VAL A 747 -32.90 -12.12 -5.13
C VAL A 747 -33.75 -13.02 -4.25
N ALA A 748 -34.92 -13.45 -4.75
CA ALA A 748 -35.83 -14.32 -4.00
C ALA A 748 -35.30 -15.74 -3.75
N ILE A 749 -34.35 -16.21 -4.56
CA ILE A 749 -33.71 -17.53 -4.38
C ILE A 749 -32.29 -17.46 -3.80
N SER A 750 -31.82 -16.28 -3.40
CA SER A 750 -30.46 -16.11 -2.86
C SER A 750 -30.52 -15.83 -1.36
N PRO A 751 -30.32 -16.84 -0.48
CA PRO A 751 -30.35 -16.65 0.97
C PRO A 751 -29.38 -15.59 1.46
N TYR A 752 -28.23 -15.42 0.79
CA TYR A 752 -27.29 -14.33 1.08
C TYR A 752 -27.92 -12.92 1.00
N LYS A 753 -28.97 -12.75 0.18
CA LYS A 753 -29.71 -11.48 0.06
C LYS A 753 -30.92 -11.44 0.97
N PHE A 754 -31.83 -12.41 0.88
CA PHE A 754 -33.10 -12.30 1.61
C PHE A 754 -32.98 -12.54 3.12
N ASN A 755 -31.92 -13.20 3.61
CA ASN A 755 -31.59 -13.29 5.04
C ASN A 755 -30.72 -12.11 5.53
N GLY A 756 -30.20 -11.30 4.60
CA GLY A 756 -29.34 -10.17 4.89
C GLY A 756 -30.11 -8.87 5.13
N PRO A 757 -29.41 -7.75 5.40
CA PRO A 757 -30.03 -6.45 5.58
C PRO A 757 -30.89 -6.03 4.37
N GLY A 758 -32.17 -5.74 4.63
CA GLY A 758 -33.14 -5.33 3.61
C GLY A 758 -33.85 -6.46 2.86
N GLY A 759 -33.70 -7.71 3.30
CA GLY A 759 -34.42 -8.86 2.76
C GLY A 759 -35.72 -9.19 3.52
N ASP A 760 -36.66 -9.86 2.85
CA ASP A 760 -37.98 -10.23 3.37
C ASP A 760 -38.12 -11.74 3.67
N GLY A 761 -37.01 -12.48 3.68
CA GLY A 761 -37.02 -13.95 3.80
C GLY A 761 -37.35 -14.69 2.49
N ALA A 762 -37.32 -16.02 2.56
CA ALA A 762 -37.59 -16.89 1.41
C ALA A 762 -39.10 -16.93 1.08
N PRO A 763 -39.51 -16.86 -0.19
CA PRO A 763 -40.91 -17.09 -0.57
C PRO A 763 -41.28 -18.60 -0.50
N ASP A 764 -42.58 -18.91 -0.43
CA ASP A 764 -43.11 -20.28 -0.22
C ASP A 764 -42.67 -21.36 -1.23
N TRP A 765 -42.20 -20.94 -2.41
CA TRP A 765 -41.72 -21.82 -3.48
C TRP A 765 -40.20 -22.01 -3.46
N VAL A 766 -39.48 -21.42 -2.51
CA VAL A 766 -38.03 -21.56 -2.34
C VAL A 766 -37.74 -22.36 -1.08
N HIS A 767 -36.96 -23.42 -1.24
CA HIS A 767 -36.58 -24.34 -0.17
C HIS A 767 -35.07 -24.26 0.04
N VAL A 768 -34.65 -23.91 1.25
CA VAL A 768 -33.23 -23.72 1.58
C VAL A 768 -32.68 -24.98 2.23
N ALA A 769 -31.66 -25.58 1.61
CA ALA A 769 -30.89 -26.68 2.17
C ALA A 769 -29.62 -26.15 2.84
N PRO A 770 -29.11 -26.81 3.90
CA PRO A 770 -27.85 -26.42 4.54
C PRO A 770 -26.67 -26.40 3.55
N LEU A 771 -25.82 -25.39 3.66
CA LEU A 771 -24.55 -25.34 2.94
C LEU A 771 -23.63 -26.47 3.42
N PRO A 772 -23.08 -27.33 2.53
CA PRO A 772 -22.15 -28.40 2.89
C PRO A 772 -20.76 -27.89 3.31
N ASP A 773 -20.68 -27.14 4.41
CA ASP A 773 -19.46 -26.60 4.99
C ASP A 773 -18.79 -27.65 5.89
N ASP A 774 -17.64 -28.16 5.48
CA ASP A 774 -16.89 -29.20 6.19
C ASP A 774 -16.00 -28.68 7.33
N TYR A 775 -15.98 -27.36 7.54
CA TYR A 775 -15.25 -26.68 8.61
C TYR A 775 -16.18 -26.21 9.71
N ARG A 776 -17.20 -25.39 9.39
CA ARG A 776 -18.16 -24.87 10.39
C ARG A 776 -19.39 -25.75 10.54
N GLY A 777 -19.83 -26.41 9.49
CA GLY A 777 -21.08 -27.17 9.49
C GLY A 777 -21.05 -28.42 10.39
N PRO A 778 -22.20 -29.09 10.56
CA PRO A 778 -22.35 -30.22 11.49
C PRO A 778 -21.55 -31.47 11.09
N PHE A 779 -21.23 -31.65 9.81
CA PHE A 779 -20.44 -32.78 9.32
C PHE A 779 -19.08 -32.27 8.83
N LYS A 780 -18.00 -32.74 9.47
CA LYS A 780 -16.64 -32.20 9.30
C LYS A 780 -15.87 -32.89 8.18
N ARG A 781 -14.77 -32.28 7.72
CA ARG A 781 -13.89 -32.77 6.63
C ARG A 781 -13.44 -34.24 6.73
N HIS A 782 -13.28 -34.76 7.95
CA HIS A 782 -12.86 -36.15 8.20
C HIS A 782 -14.00 -37.16 8.29
N ASP A 783 -15.26 -36.72 8.21
CA ASP A 783 -16.41 -37.61 8.14
C ASP A 783 -16.54 -38.19 6.72
N PRO A 784 -16.30 -39.49 6.51
CA PRO A 784 -16.32 -40.10 5.17
C PRO A 784 -17.71 -40.04 4.52
N ASP A 785 -18.77 -39.85 5.31
CA ASP A 785 -20.15 -39.77 4.84
C ASP A 785 -20.67 -38.32 4.80
N ALA A 786 -19.81 -37.31 4.98
CA ALA A 786 -20.24 -35.91 5.03
C ALA A 786 -21.11 -35.52 3.84
N GLY A 787 -20.73 -35.90 2.61
CA GLY A 787 -21.49 -35.62 1.40
C GLY A 787 -22.90 -36.22 1.42
N ALA A 788 -23.02 -37.49 1.80
CA ALA A 788 -24.32 -38.17 1.92
C ALA A 788 -25.18 -37.57 3.03
N LYS A 789 -24.58 -37.22 4.17
CA LYS A 789 -25.27 -36.62 5.32
C LYS A 789 -25.81 -35.22 5.00
N TYR A 790 -25.05 -34.37 4.33
CA TYR A 790 -25.54 -33.09 3.82
C TYR A 790 -26.61 -33.26 2.74
N ALA A 791 -26.42 -34.21 1.81
CA ALA A 791 -27.39 -34.45 0.74
C ALA A 791 -28.76 -34.88 1.27
N ARG A 792 -28.82 -35.58 2.43
CA ARG A 792 -30.06 -36.02 3.05
C ARG A 792 -31.07 -34.89 3.27
N ALA A 793 -30.62 -33.70 3.65
CA ALA A 793 -31.51 -32.55 3.80
C ALA A 793 -32.22 -32.20 2.48
N VAL A 794 -31.51 -32.24 1.35
CA VAL A 794 -32.09 -32.02 0.02
C VAL A 794 -33.03 -33.15 -0.37
N VAL A 795 -32.67 -34.40 -0.05
CA VAL A 795 -33.54 -35.58 -0.30
C VAL A 795 -34.87 -35.44 0.45
N ASP A 796 -34.83 -35.07 1.72
CA ASP A 796 -36.00 -34.91 2.58
C ASP A 796 -36.90 -33.74 2.09
N ILE A 797 -36.30 -32.61 1.71
CA ILE A 797 -37.00 -31.49 1.08
C ILE A 797 -37.66 -31.94 -0.22
N ALA A 798 -36.93 -32.62 -1.11
CA ALA A 798 -37.44 -33.07 -2.40
C ALA A 798 -38.62 -34.05 -2.24
N GLY A 799 -38.52 -34.99 -1.30
CA GLY A 799 -39.60 -35.91 -0.96
C GLY A 799 -40.85 -35.20 -0.44
N THR A 800 -40.65 -34.23 0.48
CA THR A 800 -41.74 -33.44 1.07
C THR A 800 -42.45 -32.59 0.01
N VAL A 801 -41.70 -31.87 -0.83
CA VAL A 801 -42.28 -31.05 -1.89
C VAL A 801 -42.98 -31.90 -2.93
N ARG A 802 -42.41 -33.04 -3.32
CA ARG A 802 -43.08 -33.99 -4.23
C ARG A 802 -44.43 -34.44 -3.67
N ALA A 803 -44.49 -34.77 -2.38
CA ALA A 803 -45.74 -35.16 -1.72
C ALA A 803 -46.75 -34.00 -1.65
N ARG A 804 -46.28 -32.76 -1.48
CA ARG A 804 -47.12 -31.56 -1.30
C ARG A 804 -47.64 -30.96 -2.61
N THR A 805 -46.77 -30.75 -3.60
CA THR A 805 -47.05 -29.99 -4.83
C THR A 805 -46.95 -30.83 -6.10
N GLY A 806 -46.61 -32.12 -5.97
CA GLY A 806 -46.53 -33.08 -7.07
C GLY A 806 -45.19 -33.09 -7.82
N GLY A 807 -44.23 -32.25 -7.45
CA GLY A 807 -42.86 -32.29 -8.00
C GLY A 807 -42.11 -30.97 -7.92
N LEU A 808 -40.81 -31.01 -8.20
CA LEU A 808 -39.90 -29.86 -8.17
C LEU A 808 -39.74 -29.19 -9.53
N CYS A 809 -39.49 -27.88 -9.53
CA CYS A 809 -38.90 -27.19 -10.68
C CYS A 809 -37.44 -27.63 -10.85
N GLY A 810 -36.69 -27.68 -9.75
CA GLY A 810 -35.31 -28.11 -9.79
C GLY A 810 -34.50 -27.77 -8.55
N PHE A 811 -33.19 -27.96 -8.68
CA PHE A 811 -32.17 -27.56 -7.74
C PHE A 811 -31.14 -26.70 -8.47
N ILE A 812 -30.75 -25.58 -7.86
CA ILE A 812 -29.69 -24.70 -8.37
C ILE A 812 -28.65 -24.49 -7.29
N ALA A 813 -27.37 -24.58 -7.68
CA ALA A 813 -26.26 -24.31 -6.79
C ALA A 813 -25.02 -23.87 -7.59
N GLU A 814 -24.21 -23.02 -6.96
CA GLU A 814 -22.81 -22.82 -7.33
C GLU A 814 -22.09 -24.16 -7.15
N SER A 815 -21.41 -24.66 -8.19
CA SER A 815 -20.70 -25.96 -8.11
C SER A 815 -19.61 -25.97 -7.03
N ALA A 816 -19.00 -24.81 -6.77
CA ALA A 816 -18.21 -24.54 -5.58
C ALA A 816 -18.66 -23.18 -5.00
N PRO A 817 -19.45 -23.16 -3.90
CA PRO A 817 -20.02 -21.93 -3.38
C PRO A 817 -18.98 -20.87 -3.05
N SER A 818 -19.00 -19.75 -3.79
CA SER A 818 -18.04 -18.67 -3.64
C SER A 818 -18.41 -17.77 -2.47
N VAL A 819 -19.64 -17.23 -2.49
CA VAL A 819 -20.10 -16.25 -1.48
C VAL A 819 -20.22 -16.89 -0.09
N GLY A 820 -20.53 -18.19 -0.04
CA GLY A 820 -20.47 -19.00 1.17
C GLY A 820 -19.07 -19.13 1.80
N GLY A 821 -18.02 -18.64 1.15
CA GLY A 821 -16.65 -18.63 1.68
C GLY A 821 -15.73 -19.63 1.00
N GLN A 822 -15.79 -19.75 -0.34
CA GLN A 822 -14.91 -20.62 -1.15
C GLN A 822 -15.02 -22.12 -0.78
N ILE A 823 -16.26 -22.61 -0.70
CA ILE A 823 -16.56 -23.98 -0.26
C ILE A 823 -16.31 -24.98 -1.40
N ILE A 824 -15.58 -26.04 -1.08
CA ILE A 824 -15.51 -27.25 -1.92
C ILE A 824 -16.50 -28.27 -1.34
N LEU A 825 -17.43 -28.73 -2.16
CA LEU A 825 -18.48 -29.64 -1.70
C LEU A 825 -17.88 -31.01 -1.35
N PRO A 826 -18.29 -31.63 -0.23
CA PRO A 826 -17.82 -32.97 0.12
C PRO A 826 -18.12 -33.98 -0.98
N PRO A 827 -17.24 -34.98 -1.23
CA PRO A 827 -17.42 -35.96 -2.29
C PRO A 827 -18.79 -36.66 -2.23
N GLY A 828 -19.40 -36.86 -3.40
CA GLY A 828 -20.68 -37.57 -3.54
C GLY A 828 -21.93 -36.75 -3.18
N TYR A 829 -21.77 -35.51 -2.68
CA TYR A 829 -22.91 -34.65 -2.35
C TYR A 829 -23.80 -34.36 -3.57
N MET A 830 -23.22 -33.82 -4.66
CA MET A 830 -24.02 -33.41 -5.82
C MET A 830 -24.66 -34.61 -6.53
N ASP A 831 -23.98 -35.76 -6.56
CA ASP A 831 -24.52 -36.97 -7.16
C ASP A 831 -25.78 -37.47 -6.43
N ALA A 832 -25.74 -37.53 -5.09
CA ALA A 832 -26.91 -37.87 -4.29
C ALA A 832 -28.06 -36.86 -4.47
N VAL A 833 -27.75 -35.56 -4.49
CA VAL A 833 -28.72 -34.49 -4.72
C VAL A 833 -29.38 -34.61 -6.09
N TYR A 834 -28.60 -34.78 -7.16
CA TYR A 834 -29.11 -34.80 -8.54
C TYR A 834 -30.05 -35.99 -8.76
N ARG A 835 -29.71 -37.16 -8.21
CA ARG A 835 -30.60 -38.34 -8.25
C ARG A 835 -31.94 -38.06 -7.58
N ALA A 836 -31.93 -37.45 -6.39
CA ALA A 836 -33.15 -37.17 -5.64
C ALA A 836 -34.03 -36.11 -6.31
N VAL A 837 -33.44 -35.04 -6.83
CA VAL A 837 -34.15 -33.96 -7.54
C VAL A 837 -34.81 -34.49 -8.81
N ARG A 838 -34.09 -35.29 -9.60
CA ARG A 838 -34.63 -35.93 -10.81
C ARG A 838 -35.72 -36.94 -10.47
N ALA A 839 -35.57 -37.72 -9.40
CA ALA A 839 -36.61 -38.63 -8.92
C ALA A 839 -37.90 -37.87 -8.53
N ALA A 840 -37.79 -36.62 -8.08
CA ALA A 840 -38.92 -35.72 -7.81
C ALA A 840 -39.42 -34.94 -9.04
N GLY A 841 -38.90 -35.24 -10.25
CA GLY A 841 -39.30 -34.63 -11.51
C GLY A 841 -38.68 -33.27 -11.81
N GLY A 842 -37.71 -32.83 -11.01
CA GLY A 842 -36.98 -31.57 -11.22
C GLY A 842 -35.74 -31.72 -12.10
N VAL A 843 -35.15 -30.60 -12.49
CA VAL A 843 -33.85 -30.53 -13.19
C VAL A 843 -32.75 -29.95 -12.30
N CYS A 844 -31.49 -30.24 -12.62
CA CYS A 844 -30.33 -29.80 -11.87
C CYS A 844 -29.56 -28.70 -12.64
N ILE A 845 -29.39 -27.54 -12.02
CA ILE A 845 -28.75 -26.36 -12.60
C ILE A 845 -27.40 -26.15 -11.89
N ALA A 846 -26.31 -26.19 -12.66
CA ALA A 846 -24.98 -25.85 -12.20
C ALA A 846 -24.66 -24.40 -12.53
N ASP A 847 -24.51 -23.57 -11.50
CA ASP A 847 -24.02 -22.20 -11.63
C ASP A 847 -22.48 -22.21 -11.63
N GLU A 848 -21.90 -22.10 -12.83
CA GLU A 848 -20.46 -22.10 -13.07
C GLU A 848 -19.92 -20.68 -13.33
N VAL A 849 -20.68 -19.63 -13.00
CA VAL A 849 -20.31 -18.23 -13.25
C VAL A 849 -18.98 -17.85 -12.57
N GLN A 850 -18.62 -18.52 -11.47
CA GLN A 850 -17.39 -18.25 -10.73
C GLN A 850 -16.23 -19.20 -11.07
N THR A 851 -16.56 -20.42 -11.52
CA THR A 851 -15.70 -21.62 -11.43
C THR A 851 -15.46 -22.33 -12.76
N ALA A 852 -16.09 -21.88 -13.85
CA ALA A 852 -15.83 -22.38 -15.19
C ALA A 852 -14.40 -22.08 -15.69
N LEU A 853 -14.09 -22.65 -16.85
CA LEU A 853 -12.90 -22.40 -17.66
C LEU A 853 -11.59 -22.74 -16.94
N GLY A 854 -11.56 -23.87 -16.24
CA GLY A 854 -10.31 -24.38 -15.66
C GLY A 854 -9.91 -23.74 -14.33
N ARG A 855 -10.78 -22.91 -13.72
CA ARG A 855 -10.50 -22.17 -12.47
C ARG A 855 -9.99 -23.06 -11.32
N LEU A 856 -10.57 -24.25 -11.16
CA LEU A 856 -10.15 -25.21 -10.12
C LEU A 856 -8.87 -25.97 -10.47
N GLY A 857 -8.28 -25.72 -11.65
CA GLY A 857 -7.06 -26.35 -12.17
C GLY A 857 -7.31 -27.75 -12.70
N ARG A 858 -7.87 -28.66 -11.88
CA ARG A 858 -8.05 -30.07 -12.26
C ARG A 858 -9.20 -30.31 -13.24
N HIS A 859 -10.17 -29.40 -13.26
CA HIS A 859 -11.42 -29.54 -14.00
C HIS A 859 -11.71 -28.28 -14.79
N PHE A 860 -12.32 -28.43 -15.97
CA PHE A 860 -12.70 -27.29 -16.80
C PHE A 860 -13.97 -26.63 -16.25
N TYR A 861 -14.89 -27.42 -15.69
CA TYR A 861 -16.04 -26.97 -14.90
C TYR A 861 -16.02 -27.59 -13.51
N ALA A 862 -16.43 -26.86 -12.47
CA ALA A 862 -16.34 -27.35 -11.10
C ALA A 862 -17.26 -28.55 -10.81
N PHE A 863 -18.41 -28.68 -11.47
CA PHE A 863 -19.31 -29.83 -11.29
C PHE A 863 -18.63 -31.17 -11.60
N GLU A 864 -17.61 -31.18 -12.46
CA GLU A 864 -16.86 -32.38 -12.84
C GLU A 864 -16.16 -33.02 -11.62
N SER A 865 -15.80 -32.21 -10.61
CA SER A 865 -15.20 -32.68 -9.35
C SER A 865 -16.12 -33.58 -8.53
N GLN A 866 -17.42 -33.55 -8.81
CA GLN A 866 -18.43 -34.38 -8.16
C GLN A 866 -18.88 -35.55 -9.06
N HIS A 867 -18.26 -35.73 -10.22
CA HIS A 867 -18.59 -36.76 -11.20
C HIS A 867 -20.07 -36.75 -11.65
N VAL A 868 -20.66 -35.57 -11.76
CA VAL A 868 -22.05 -35.38 -12.22
C VAL A 868 -22.11 -34.68 -13.57
N VAL A 869 -23.24 -34.86 -14.27
CA VAL A 869 -23.62 -34.05 -15.44
C VAL A 869 -24.92 -33.31 -15.10
N PRO A 870 -24.93 -31.96 -15.08
CA PRO A 870 -26.13 -31.17 -14.84
C PRO A 870 -27.06 -31.19 -16.06
N ASP A 871 -28.30 -30.74 -15.86
CA ASP A 871 -29.29 -30.61 -16.94
C ASP A 871 -29.22 -29.21 -17.60
N ILE A 872 -28.75 -28.21 -16.85
CA ILE A 872 -28.50 -26.84 -17.30
C ILE A 872 -27.19 -26.34 -16.68
N VAL A 873 -26.33 -25.72 -17.48
CA VAL A 873 -25.11 -25.02 -17.04
C VAL A 873 -25.25 -23.53 -17.30
N VAL A 874 -24.90 -22.72 -16.31
CA VAL A 874 -24.94 -21.27 -16.39
C VAL A 874 -23.53 -20.69 -16.37
N LEU A 875 -23.23 -19.85 -17.35
CA LEU A 875 -21.94 -19.18 -17.52
C LEU A 875 -22.12 -17.65 -17.58
N GLY A 876 -21.07 -16.92 -17.20
CA GLY A 876 -21.04 -15.45 -17.21
C GLY A 876 -19.61 -14.95 -17.06
N LYS A 877 -19.41 -13.86 -16.33
CA LYS A 877 -18.11 -13.34 -15.82
C LYS A 877 -16.89 -13.68 -16.70
N PRO A 878 -16.18 -14.83 -16.52
CA PRO A 878 -14.94 -15.10 -17.23
C PRO A 878 -15.09 -15.29 -18.75
N ILE A 879 -16.25 -15.70 -19.26
CA ILE A 879 -16.39 -16.15 -20.66
C ILE A 879 -16.16 -15.05 -21.70
N GLY A 880 -16.21 -13.78 -21.29
CA GLY A 880 -15.90 -12.62 -22.13
C GLY A 880 -14.70 -11.80 -21.65
N ASN A 881 -13.90 -12.31 -20.70
CA ASN A 881 -12.79 -11.58 -20.07
C ASN A 881 -13.18 -10.18 -19.52
N GLY A 882 -14.43 -10.02 -19.08
CA GLY A 882 -15.00 -8.72 -18.65
C GLY A 882 -15.97 -8.05 -19.63
N HIS A 883 -16.01 -8.49 -20.89
CA HIS A 883 -17.08 -8.08 -21.80
C HIS A 883 -18.45 -8.62 -21.32
N PRO A 884 -19.56 -7.84 -21.39
CA PRO A 884 -20.88 -8.32 -20.95
C PRO A 884 -21.40 -9.46 -21.83
N ILE A 885 -21.26 -10.69 -21.35
CA ILE A 885 -21.82 -11.89 -21.98
C ILE A 885 -22.10 -12.96 -20.90
N GLY A 886 -23.23 -13.65 -21.06
CA GLY A 886 -23.61 -14.82 -20.30
C GLY A 886 -24.13 -15.90 -21.26
N ALA A 887 -24.11 -17.15 -20.81
CA ALA A 887 -24.60 -18.28 -21.60
C ALA A 887 -25.34 -19.29 -20.73
N VAL A 888 -26.38 -19.90 -21.30
CA VAL A 888 -27.09 -21.03 -20.72
C VAL A 888 -26.98 -22.20 -21.67
N ILE A 889 -26.35 -23.29 -21.22
CA ILE A 889 -26.21 -24.51 -22.00
C ILE A 889 -27.12 -25.57 -21.40
N THR A 890 -27.92 -26.21 -22.24
CA THR A 890 -28.86 -27.25 -21.81
C THR A 890 -29.00 -28.36 -22.85
N THR A 891 -29.88 -29.31 -22.56
CA THR A 891 -30.18 -30.45 -23.40
C THR A 891 -31.21 -30.09 -24.49
N PRO A 892 -31.23 -30.80 -25.62
CA PRO A 892 -32.26 -30.63 -26.65
C PRO A 892 -33.69 -30.81 -26.11
N ALA A 893 -33.90 -31.70 -25.14
CA ALA A 893 -35.22 -31.98 -24.57
C ALA A 893 -35.77 -30.79 -23.76
N ILE A 894 -34.91 -30.13 -22.96
CA ILE A 894 -35.29 -28.94 -22.19
C ILE A 894 -35.54 -27.76 -23.14
N ALA A 895 -34.65 -27.55 -24.12
CA ALA A 895 -34.81 -26.52 -25.14
C ALA A 895 -36.13 -26.68 -25.92
N ALA A 896 -36.46 -27.90 -26.35
CA ALA A 896 -37.71 -28.20 -27.04
C ALA A 896 -38.96 -27.93 -26.19
N SER A 897 -38.87 -28.06 -24.86
CA SER A 897 -39.99 -27.74 -23.96
C SER A 897 -40.21 -26.23 -23.79
N PHE A 898 -39.17 -25.43 -24.04
CA PHE A 898 -39.22 -23.98 -24.00
C PHE A 898 -39.69 -23.37 -25.32
N ASP A 899 -39.44 -24.05 -26.45
CA ASP A 899 -40.02 -23.73 -27.76
C ASP A 899 -41.51 -24.09 -27.82
N ASN A 900 -42.31 -23.32 -27.08
CA ASN A 900 -43.76 -23.51 -26.94
C ASN A 900 -44.58 -22.43 -27.67
N GLY A 901 -43.96 -21.74 -28.63
CA GLY A 901 -44.57 -20.66 -29.42
C GLY A 901 -44.33 -19.24 -28.89
N MET A 902 -43.84 -19.09 -27.66
CA MET A 902 -43.40 -17.78 -27.14
C MET A 902 -41.95 -17.49 -27.58
N GLU A 903 -41.76 -16.44 -28.40
CA GLU A 903 -40.42 -15.99 -28.81
C GLU A 903 -39.58 -15.58 -27.59
N PHE A 904 -38.39 -16.16 -27.45
CA PHE A 904 -37.34 -15.65 -26.59
C PHE A 904 -36.32 -14.90 -27.43
N PHE A 905 -36.10 -13.63 -27.11
CA PHE A 905 -35.12 -12.79 -27.78
C PHE A 905 -34.38 -11.92 -26.77
N SER A 906 -33.05 -11.93 -26.83
CA SER A 906 -32.18 -11.01 -26.10
C SER A 906 -31.45 -10.13 -27.10
N THR A 907 -31.76 -8.83 -27.12
CA THR A 907 -31.26 -7.91 -28.16
C THR A 907 -29.74 -7.92 -28.30
N PHE A 908 -29.01 -8.00 -27.19
CA PHE A 908 -27.54 -8.03 -27.19
C PHE A 908 -26.98 -9.44 -26.96
N GLY A 909 -27.81 -10.41 -26.58
CA GLY A 909 -27.39 -11.79 -26.35
C GLY A 909 -26.88 -12.43 -27.63
N GLY A 910 -25.59 -12.78 -27.64
CA GLY A 910 -24.94 -13.40 -28.79
C GLY A 910 -24.63 -12.44 -29.95
N ASN A 911 -24.53 -11.13 -29.67
CA ASN A 911 -24.06 -10.19 -30.70
C ASN A 911 -22.63 -10.53 -31.17
N THR A 912 -22.31 -10.09 -32.38
CA THR A 912 -21.06 -10.43 -33.07
C THR A 912 -19.80 -10.06 -32.29
N VAL A 913 -19.77 -8.90 -31.62
CA VAL A 913 -18.61 -8.46 -30.82
C VAL A 913 -18.42 -9.32 -29.58
N SER A 914 -19.49 -9.64 -28.87
CA SER A 914 -19.40 -10.51 -27.68
C SER A 914 -18.96 -11.93 -28.04
N CYS A 915 -19.44 -12.47 -29.16
CA CYS A 915 -18.98 -13.77 -29.66
C CYS A 915 -17.50 -13.75 -30.08
N ALA A 916 -17.02 -12.68 -30.73
CA ALA A 916 -15.61 -12.52 -31.06
C ALA A 916 -14.72 -12.48 -29.80
N ALA A 917 -15.13 -11.71 -28.79
CA ALA A 917 -14.43 -11.67 -27.51
C ALA A 917 -14.40 -13.05 -26.81
N GLY A 918 -15.54 -13.76 -26.80
CA GLY A 918 -15.64 -15.09 -26.20
C GLY A 918 -14.81 -16.15 -26.94
N LEU A 919 -14.78 -16.12 -28.27
CA LEU A 919 -13.92 -16.99 -29.07
C LEU A 919 -12.44 -16.74 -28.79
N ALA A 920 -12.03 -15.48 -28.71
CA ALA A 920 -10.65 -15.12 -28.36
C ALA A 920 -10.25 -15.62 -26.97
N VAL A 921 -11.16 -15.63 -25.99
CA VAL A 921 -10.93 -16.25 -24.67
C VAL A 921 -10.68 -17.75 -24.80
N LEU A 922 -11.52 -18.46 -25.57
CA LEU A 922 -11.33 -19.90 -25.79
C LEU A 922 -10.02 -20.20 -26.54
N ASP A 923 -9.61 -19.34 -27.48
CA ASP A 923 -8.33 -19.47 -28.18
C ASP A 923 -7.12 -19.27 -27.27
N VAL A 924 -7.20 -18.30 -26.35
CA VAL A 924 -6.15 -18.12 -25.34
C VAL A 924 -6.07 -19.35 -24.43
N LEU A 925 -7.20 -19.86 -23.95
CA LEU A 925 -7.24 -21.07 -23.12
C LEU A 925 -6.71 -22.33 -23.84
N ALA A 926 -6.89 -22.42 -25.16
CA ALA A 926 -6.37 -23.53 -25.95
C ALA A 926 -4.86 -23.43 -26.23
N ARG A 927 -4.33 -22.21 -26.37
CA ARG A 927 -2.91 -21.97 -26.71
C ARG A 927 -2.01 -21.86 -25.48
N GLU A 928 -2.53 -21.30 -24.39
CA GLU A 928 -1.79 -21.08 -23.15
C GLU A 928 -2.21 -22.10 -22.09
N PRO A 929 -1.26 -22.69 -21.34
CA PRO A 929 -1.56 -23.74 -20.36
C PRO A 929 -2.15 -23.16 -19.06
N LEU A 930 -3.17 -22.31 -19.15
CA LEU A 930 -3.72 -21.55 -18.01
C LEU A 930 -4.40 -22.44 -16.98
N GLN A 931 -5.13 -23.47 -17.40
CA GLN A 931 -5.74 -24.44 -16.48
C GLN A 931 -4.66 -25.23 -15.70
N GLU A 932 -3.66 -25.74 -16.40
CA GLU A 932 -2.55 -26.48 -15.78
C GLU A 932 -1.70 -25.57 -14.88
N ARG A 933 -1.48 -24.31 -15.28
CA ARG A 933 -0.87 -23.30 -14.43
C ARG A 933 -1.70 -23.04 -13.18
N ALA A 934 -3.01 -22.88 -13.30
CA ALA A 934 -3.88 -22.69 -12.15
C ALA A 934 -3.81 -23.87 -11.18
N ARG A 935 -3.67 -25.11 -11.68
CA ARG A 935 -3.40 -26.29 -10.86
C ARG A 935 -2.06 -26.18 -10.14
N ALA A 936 -0.96 -25.99 -10.87
CA ALA A 936 0.39 -25.98 -10.30
C ALA A 936 0.61 -24.82 -9.30
N VAL A 937 0.20 -23.61 -9.68
CA VAL A 937 0.30 -22.41 -8.83
C VAL A 937 -0.66 -22.50 -7.65
N GLY A 938 -1.88 -23.03 -7.85
CA GLY A 938 -2.84 -23.27 -6.79
C GLY A 938 -2.33 -24.27 -5.75
N ASP A 939 -1.78 -25.40 -6.18
CA ASP A 939 -1.17 -26.41 -5.31
C ASP A 939 -0.02 -25.80 -4.48
N ARG A 940 0.85 -24.97 -5.10
CA ARG A 940 1.91 -24.21 -4.40
C ARG A 940 1.34 -23.22 -3.40
N LEU A 941 0.34 -22.43 -3.81
CA LEU A 941 -0.27 -21.41 -2.97
C LEU A 941 -0.95 -22.01 -1.74
N MET A 942 -1.70 -23.11 -1.91
CA MET A 942 -2.29 -23.86 -0.79
C MET A 942 -1.21 -24.32 0.20
N ALA A 943 -0.14 -24.96 -0.27
CA ALA A 943 0.95 -25.42 0.60
C ALA A 943 1.64 -24.27 1.36
N ARG A 944 1.82 -23.10 0.72
CA ARG A 944 2.37 -21.91 1.37
C ARG A 944 1.41 -21.34 2.43
N LEU A 945 0.11 -21.31 2.14
CA LEU A 945 -0.90 -20.83 3.08
C LEU A 945 -1.03 -21.77 4.30
N GLU A 946 -0.90 -23.08 4.10
CA GLU A 946 -0.84 -24.06 5.18
C GLU A 946 0.40 -23.88 6.07
N ASP A 947 1.56 -23.59 5.47
CA ASP A 947 2.77 -23.23 6.23
C ASP A 947 2.53 -21.96 7.08
N VAL A 948 1.93 -20.92 6.50
CA VAL A 948 1.57 -19.70 7.25
C VAL A 948 0.57 -20.02 8.36
N ALA A 949 -0.44 -20.85 8.09
CA ALA A 949 -1.42 -21.29 9.09
C ALA A 949 -0.76 -22.06 10.25
N SER A 950 0.32 -22.79 10.01
CA SER A 950 1.06 -23.46 11.09
C SER A 950 1.75 -22.49 12.06
N ARG A 951 2.04 -21.27 11.61
CA ARG A 951 2.77 -20.23 12.37
C ARG A 951 1.87 -19.12 12.90
N ARG A 952 0.68 -18.93 12.32
CA ARG A 952 -0.28 -17.85 12.65
C ARG A 952 -1.56 -18.39 13.25
N HIS A 953 -1.81 -18.10 14.51
CA HIS A 953 -2.97 -18.57 15.26
C HIS A 953 -4.29 -18.07 14.67
N ALA A 954 -4.28 -16.89 14.05
CA ALA A 954 -5.45 -16.27 13.45
C ALA A 954 -6.04 -17.05 12.26
N ILE A 955 -5.28 -17.93 11.58
CA ILE A 955 -5.82 -18.76 10.49
C ILE A 955 -6.45 -20.02 11.09
N GLY A 956 -7.74 -20.23 10.81
CA GLY A 956 -8.49 -21.41 11.24
C GLY A 956 -8.59 -22.50 10.17
N ASP A 957 -8.80 -22.12 8.91
CA ASP A 957 -8.89 -23.06 7.78
C ASP A 957 -8.33 -22.45 6.49
N VAL A 958 -7.73 -23.31 5.66
CA VAL A 958 -7.30 -23.01 4.30
C VAL A 958 -7.98 -24.04 3.39
N ARG A 959 -8.75 -23.58 2.41
CA ARG A 959 -9.55 -24.44 1.53
C ARG A 959 -9.63 -23.90 0.12
N GLY A 960 -9.90 -24.79 -0.83
CA GLY A 960 -10.06 -24.43 -2.24
C GLY A 960 -9.40 -25.42 -3.19
N SER A 961 -9.36 -25.05 -4.46
CA SER A 961 -8.63 -25.78 -5.51
C SER A 961 -8.25 -24.83 -6.64
N GLY A 962 -7.07 -25.05 -7.24
CA GLY A 962 -6.54 -24.19 -8.29
C GLY A 962 -6.42 -22.73 -7.83
N LEU A 963 -6.95 -21.79 -8.61
CA LEU A 963 -6.96 -20.37 -8.27
C LEU A 963 -8.31 -19.90 -7.71
N PHE A 964 -8.93 -20.73 -6.86
CA PHE A 964 -10.14 -20.45 -6.09
C PHE A 964 -9.90 -20.92 -4.65
N ILE A 965 -9.47 -19.99 -3.80
CA ILE A 965 -8.94 -20.29 -2.46
C ILE A 965 -9.56 -19.35 -1.42
N GLY A 966 -9.93 -19.92 -0.27
CA GLY A 966 -10.37 -19.23 0.93
C GLY A 966 -9.41 -19.46 2.10
N VAL A 967 -9.08 -18.38 2.82
CA VAL A 967 -8.33 -18.43 4.09
C VAL A 967 -9.23 -17.86 5.17
N GLU A 968 -9.71 -18.71 6.05
CA GLU A 968 -10.66 -18.31 7.09
C GLU A 968 -9.95 -17.89 8.36
N LEU A 969 -10.24 -16.66 8.83
CA LEU A 969 -9.69 -16.13 10.06
C LEU A 969 -10.64 -16.32 11.24
N VAL A 970 -10.09 -16.78 12.37
CA VAL A 970 -10.81 -17.02 13.64
C VAL A 970 -10.00 -16.46 14.80
N ARG A 971 -10.69 -16.05 15.87
CA ARG A 971 -10.04 -15.59 17.11
C ARG A 971 -9.55 -16.75 17.96
N ASP A 972 -10.21 -17.88 17.82
CA ASP A 972 -9.91 -19.11 18.52
C ASP A 972 -10.26 -20.33 17.65
N ARG A 973 -9.37 -21.32 17.64
CA ARG A 973 -9.46 -22.50 16.76
C ARG A 973 -10.41 -23.58 17.29
N GLU A 974 -10.83 -23.50 18.55
CA GLU A 974 -11.78 -24.45 19.14
C GLU A 974 -13.23 -23.96 18.99
N SER A 975 -13.50 -22.73 19.43
CA SER A 975 -14.81 -22.08 19.33
C SER A 975 -15.17 -21.61 17.92
N LEU A 976 -14.16 -21.45 17.05
CA LEU A 976 -14.30 -20.93 15.67
C LEU A 976 -14.90 -19.53 15.61
N GLU A 977 -14.74 -18.72 16.67
CA GLU A 977 -15.23 -17.34 16.72
C GLU A 977 -14.69 -16.55 15.51
N PRO A 978 -15.55 -16.00 14.63
CA PRO A 978 -15.10 -15.29 13.43
C PRO A 978 -14.24 -14.06 13.74
N ALA A 979 -13.10 -13.94 13.08
CA ALA A 979 -12.20 -12.78 13.21
C ALA A 979 -12.49 -11.70 12.14
N THR A 980 -13.72 -11.16 12.14
CA THR A 980 -14.18 -10.22 11.09
C THR A 980 -13.42 -8.90 11.07
N ALA A 981 -13.06 -8.36 12.24
CA ALA A 981 -12.34 -7.09 12.35
C ALA A 981 -10.89 -7.24 11.88
N GLU A 982 -10.29 -8.37 12.24
CA GLU A 982 -8.97 -8.84 11.89
C GLU A 982 -8.88 -9.04 10.36
N ALA A 983 -9.84 -9.75 9.76
CA ALA A 983 -9.92 -9.94 8.32
C ALA A 983 -10.05 -8.60 7.59
N THR A 984 -10.89 -7.69 8.09
CA THR A 984 -11.01 -6.33 7.54
C THR A 984 -9.67 -5.59 7.60
N TYR A 985 -8.91 -5.71 8.68
CA TYR A 985 -7.59 -5.11 8.77
C TYR A 985 -6.62 -5.73 7.77
N VAL A 986 -6.52 -7.07 7.72
CA VAL A 986 -5.61 -7.79 6.83
C VAL A 986 -5.83 -7.38 5.38
N VAL A 987 -7.10 -7.33 4.93
CA VAL A 987 -7.43 -6.89 3.57
C VAL A 987 -6.98 -5.45 3.28
N ASN A 988 -7.20 -4.52 4.21
CA ASN A 988 -6.76 -3.13 4.02
C ASN A 988 -5.23 -2.99 4.09
N ARG A 989 -4.55 -3.76 4.94
CA ARG A 989 -3.09 -3.79 4.99
C ARG A 989 -2.48 -4.39 3.75
N LEU A 990 -2.99 -5.50 3.24
CA LEU A 990 -2.53 -6.06 1.97
C LEU A 990 -2.70 -5.04 0.82
N ARG A 991 -3.80 -4.28 0.79
CA ARG A 991 -3.96 -3.16 -0.15
C ARG A 991 -2.87 -2.10 0.02
N GLU A 992 -2.55 -1.71 1.25
CA GLU A 992 -1.44 -0.79 1.53
C GLU A 992 -0.07 -1.34 1.12
N GLU A 993 0.08 -2.66 0.98
CA GLU A 993 1.28 -3.35 0.51
C GLU A 993 1.25 -3.64 -1.00
N GLY A 994 0.20 -3.23 -1.73
CA GLY A 994 0.10 -3.42 -3.17
C GLY A 994 -0.54 -4.75 -3.59
N ILE A 995 -1.32 -5.41 -2.73
CA ILE A 995 -2.05 -6.64 -3.04
C ILE A 995 -3.54 -6.42 -2.86
N LEU A 996 -4.34 -6.76 -3.88
CA LEU A 996 -5.79 -6.59 -3.85
C LEU A 996 -6.48 -7.94 -3.67
N LEU A 997 -7.16 -8.10 -2.53
CA LEU A 997 -8.06 -9.22 -2.25
C LEU A 997 -9.26 -8.74 -1.43
N GLY A 998 -10.25 -9.61 -1.20
CA GLY A 998 -11.47 -9.25 -0.47
C GLY A 998 -11.81 -10.26 0.61
N THR A 999 -12.91 -10.00 1.32
CA THR A 999 -13.52 -10.97 2.22
C THR A 999 -14.84 -11.51 1.66
N GLU A 1000 -15.15 -12.75 2.02
CA GLU A 1000 -16.44 -13.41 1.77
C GLU A 1000 -16.84 -14.21 3.02
N GLY A 1001 -17.86 -15.06 2.87
CA GLY A 1001 -18.41 -15.88 3.93
C GLY A 1001 -19.47 -15.12 4.73
N PRO A 1002 -20.35 -15.84 5.46
CA PRO A 1002 -21.46 -15.22 6.19
C PRO A 1002 -21.02 -14.17 7.22
N SER A 1003 -19.85 -14.36 7.81
CA SER A 1003 -19.26 -13.45 8.81
C SER A 1003 -18.19 -12.52 8.24
N SER A 1004 -17.99 -12.48 6.91
CA SER A 1004 -16.98 -11.63 6.25
C SER A 1004 -15.54 -11.81 6.79
N ASN A 1005 -15.20 -13.02 7.23
CA ASN A 1005 -13.92 -13.39 7.84
C ASN A 1005 -13.07 -14.35 6.97
N VAL A 1006 -13.52 -14.66 5.75
CA VAL A 1006 -12.78 -15.51 4.81
C VAL A 1006 -12.07 -14.63 3.79
N LEU A 1007 -10.74 -14.60 3.81
CA LEU A 1007 -9.96 -13.94 2.76
C LEU A 1007 -10.15 -14.72 1.45
N LYS A 1008 -10.64 -14.03 0.42
CA LYS A 1008 -10.89 -14.60 -0.90
C LYS A 1008 -9.71 -14.35 -1.81
N ILE A 1009 -9.11 -15.43 -2.31
CA ILE A 1009 -8.03 -15.39 -3.29
C ILE A 1009 -8.52 -16.04 -4.59
N ARG A 1010 -8.73 -15.20 -5.61
CA ARG A 1010 -9.25 -15.62 -6.92
C ARG A 1010 -8.74 -14.73 -8.06
N PRO A 1011 -7.43 -14.76 -8.33
CA PRO A 1011 -6.78 -13.88 -9.32
C PRO A 1011 -7.17 -14.18 -10.78
N PRO A 1012 -6.76 -13.35 -11.74
CA PRO A 1012 -6.66 -13.75 -13.15
C PRO A 1012 -5.83 -15.05 -13.31
N MET A 1013 -6.15 -15.89 -14.31
CA MET A 1013 -5.44 -17.17 -14.54
C MET A 1013 -3.94 -17.01 -14.91
N PRO A 1014 -3.45 -15.87 -15.44
CA PRO A 1014 -2.02 -15.63 -15.61
C PRO A 1014 -1.20 -15.54 -14.32
N PHE A 1015 -1.83 -15.44 -13.14
CA PHE A 1015 -1.16 -15.40 -11.83
C PHE A 1015 -0.16 -16.55 -11.67
N ASN A 1016 1.04 -16.23 -11.21
CA ASN A 1016 2.19 -17.13 -11.27
C ASN A 1016 2.74 -17.50 -9.88
N GLU A 1017 3.82 -18.27 -9.85
CA GLU A 1017 4.45 -18.76 -8.62
C GLU A 1017 5.09 -17.64 -7.78
N GLU A 1018 5.65 -16.61 -8.43
CA GLU A 1018 6.23 -15.45 -7.77
C GLU A 1018 5.14 -14.59 -7.11
N ASP A 1019 4.00 -14.43 -7.78
CA ASP A 1019 2.82 -13.77 -7.23
C ASP A 1019 2.29 -14.52 -5.99
N ALA A 1020 2.25 -15.86 -6.03
CA ALA A 1020 1.85 -16.71 -4.90
C ALA A 1020 2.80 -16.56 -3.70
N ASP A 1021 4.11 -16.55 -3.94
CA ASP A 1021 5.12 -16.37 -2.90
C ASP A 1021 5.13 -14.94 -2.35
N HIS A 1022 4.87 -13.93 -3.19
CA HIS A 1022 4.75 -12.54 -2.75
C HIS A 1022 3.50 -12.35 -1.88
N LEU A 1023 2.37 -12.90 -2.29
CA LEU A 1023 1.12 -12.90 -1.53
C LEU A 1023 1.31 -13.53 -0.15
N THR A 1024 1.84 -14.75 -0.10
CA THR A 1024 1.95 -15.52 1.16
C THR A 1024 2.96 -14.91 2.13
N ARG A 1025 4.14 -14.47 1.66
CA ARG A 1025 5.09 -13.73 2.52
C ARG A 1025 4.50 -12.45 3.09
N THR A 1026 3.75 -11.71 2.28
CA THR A 1026 3.16 -10.44 2.73
C THR A 1026 2.00 -10.69 3.69
N LEU A 1027 1.16 -11.70 3.43
CA LEU A 1027 0.10 -12.13 4.33
C LEU A 1027 0.66 -12.58 5.69
N ASP A 1028 1.70 -13.41 5.70
CA ASP A 1028 2.37 -13.86 6.92
C ASP A 1028 2.89 -12.68 7.76
N ARG A 1029 3.57 -11.72 7.13
CA ARG A 1029 4.04 -10.51 7.81
C ARG A 1029 2.89 -9.64 8.33
N VAL A 1030 1.79 -9.52 7.58
CA VAL A 1030 0.61 -8.76 8.02
C VAL A 1030 -0.12 -9.49 9.16
N LEU A 1031 -0.12 -10.83 9.17
CA LEU A 1031 -0.66 -11.63 10.27
C LEU A 1031 0.22 -11.55 11.53
N ASP A 1032 1.54 -11.43 11.39
CA ASP A 1032 2.48 -11.13 12.48
C ASP A 1032 2.18 -9.79 13.16
N GLU A 1033 1.65 -8.82 12.42
CA GLU A 1033 1.22 -7.55 13.02
C GLU A 1033 0.05 -7.76 14.01
N LEU A 1034 -0.62 -8.93 14.02
CA LEU A 1034 -1.83 -9.21 14.80
C LEU A 1034 -1.55 -9.86 16.15
N GLU A 1035 -0.36 -10.42 16.28
CA GLU A 1035 0.13 -11.27 17.37
C GLU A 1035 1.22 -10.52 18.16
#